data_AF-A0A1Y5FC69-F1
#
_entry.id   AF-A0A1Y5FC69-F1
#
_cell.length_a   1.000
_cell.length_b   1.000
_cell.length_c   1.000
_cell.angle_alpha   90.00
_cell.angle_beta   90.00
_cell.angle_gamma   90.00
#
_symmetry.space_group_name_H-M   'P 1'
#
loop_
_entity.id
_entity.type
_entity.pdbx_description
1 polymer ?
#
loop_
_entity_poly.entity_id
_entity_poly.type
_entity_poly.pdbx_seq_one_letter_code
_entity_poly.pdbx_strand_id
1 'polypeptide(L)'
;MKKNLKGQKGQLSIFLGIIMVIIITLMAFIINVGLFVKAKINLQNAVDAAAWSGAAVQARQLTNIAYLNWEMRNTYKEWMFKYYVIGQLGLSEQLDPAVVTANSETNFKLIPFPGSSEFDPFNLPSTCMSFGGSKDICKLYNTPGLPRFEAPGMPGIDDQHQSFENVITKIKASNCSKKSVRNFASAMIWAYGIKKDFFNDTPSAASHRTGAWIQAIELGLRMRNLEALVNRPPLDDPICFNSNSCTRIGLLTSDIVGQFGNPYNERPIKAFKSAFRNLSGGAYKSGVIRDEFASSFKLTELKPKVFNALPGTLSHTLIPQGASINIGSIGQHSPSQKSYLDLIAYPLNLVSFYTTLVVNNSGEAIKSIVGNTPVEGNCGATKTGLPVPGYMFGYVKNPKVLTYYAVKGEADFIGLFYPFTEDKGITLQAYASAKPFGGRVGPMLFGFGDQSVTHIVPRADSTAGQRRTLPYLSGLRVPGGSFAAGQPIPTDQAFWLSGLSSPIGGAPTSGTPITFGIPNILYDYVSEADLSQHATDPTGKLLIIEQNANALVSGREKVGLYDSRQYARFASHLDVSDPTLVTATEIEKSLESVRQATRYEALNYMIPTMEEGSQNPENLAAFPSAVKKGNNPITGNPFYELYAPLFGPDTLYTTPAVIIGVIQEYLGQSSDAIELYLDSLKTVATDIAGTATIGGASTYKDAAESIYPLVAGLTNMANCDKLSMATRFNQFFNGTSTACDINPLPDMIQSYISEQSDLSANYQNFYSSSYVKPTLDPILKNKDMLSAYVPGPRQGSNEDGELLHPYNVYPTILSAKRNYYSTKFVAMKSVAESGQGTYQEKPIYSESSNLGEIAPDLNGKPIVNSLQSGQLNDFGDLTH
;
A
#
# COMPACT_ATOMS: atom_id res chain seq x y z
N MET A 1 -73.42 78.39 -33.89
CA MET A 1 -73.74 77.00 -34.31
C MET A 1 -73.45 76.88 -35.79
N LYS A 2 -72.73 75.91 -36.36
CA LYS A 2 -72.48 74.49 -36.03
C LYS A 2 -71.03 74.18 -36.45
N LYS A 3 -70.24 73.57 -35.56
CA LYS A 3 -68.80 73.28 -35.74
C LYS A 3 -68.63 72.08 -36.69
N ASN A 4 -67.82 72.25 -37.75
CA ASN A 4 -67.38 71.19 -38.64
C ASN A 4 -66.36 70.29 -37.92
N LEU A 5 -66.71 69.02 -37.71
CA LEU A 5 -65.78 67.94 -37.34
C LEU A 5 -65.54 67.07 -38.59
N LYS A 6 -64.49 67.35 -39.35
CA LYS A 6 -63.94 66.46 -40.37
C LYS A 6 -62.50 66.15 -40.00
N GLY A 7 -62.20 64.88 -39.69
CA GLY A 7 -60.82 64.43 -39.43
C GLY A 7 -60.60 63.13 -38.63
N GLN A 8 -61.62 62.43 -38.13
CA GLN A 8 -61.42 61.32 -37.17
C GLN A 8 -61.53 59.89 -37.74
N LYS A 9 -61.75 59.68 -39.06
CA LYS A 9 -61.98 58.32 -39.61
C LYS A 9 -60.72 57.49 -39.91
N GLY A 10 -59.51 58.10 -39.91
CA GLY A 10 -58.24 57.40 -40.14
C GLY A 10 -57.37 57.18 -38.90
N GLN A 11 -57.64 57.91 -37.81
CA GLN A 11 -56.86 57.79 -36.57
C GLN A 11 -57.04 56.44 -35.88
N LEU A 12 -58.24 55.86 -35.93
CA LEU A 12 -58.49 54.54 -35.35
C LEU A 12 -57.68 53.45 -36.04
N SER A 13 -57.57 53.48 -37.39
CA SER A 13 -56.79 52.49 -38.16
C SER A 13 -55.28 52.62 -37.95
N ILE A 14 -54.76 53.85 -37.87
CA ILE A 14 -53.33 54.08 -37.55
C ILE A 14 -53.04 53.63 -36.12
N PHE A 15 -53.93 53.93 -35.17
CA PHE A 15 -53.80 53.49 -33.78
C PHE A 15 -53.85 51.96 -33.64
N LEU A 16 -54.76 51.29 -34.37
CA LEU A 16 -54.84 49.82 -34.42
C LEU A 16 -53.60 49.20 -35.06
N GLY A 17 -53.07 49.78 -36.14
CA GLY A 17 -51.84 49.32 -36.78
C GLY A 17 -50.63 49.43 -35.85
N ILE A 18 -50.49 50.56 -35.14
CA ILE A 18 -49.42 50.76 -34.16
C ILE A 18 -49.55 49.79 -32.98
N ILE A 19 -50.76 49.60 -32.43
CA ILE A 19 -51.00 48.65 -31.34
C ILE A 19 -50.71 47.21 -31.77
N MET A 20 -51.11 46.81 -32.97
CA MET A 20 -50.86 45.47 -33.47
C MET A 20 -49.36 45.19 -33.63
N VAL A 21 -48.59 46.16 -34.15
CA VAL A 21 -47.12 46.05 -34.22
C VAL A 21 -46.52 45.97 -32.81
N ILE A 22 -46.99 46.79 -31.86
CA ILE A 22 -46.53 46.73 -30.47
C ILE A 22 -46.82 45.36 -29.85
N ILE A 23 -48.03 44.82 -30.00
CA ILE A 23 -48.40 43.50 -29.46
C ILE A 23 -47.55 42.39 -30.07
N ILE A 24 -47.33 42.42 -31.39
CA ILE A 24 -46.49 41.42 -32.09
C ILE A 24 -45.04 41.49 -31.61
N THR A 25 -44.47 42.70 -31.48
CA THR A 25 -43.09 42.87 -30.98
C THR A 25 -42.94 42.44 -29.52
N LEU A 26 -43.91 42.75 -28.66
CA LEU A 26 -43.93 42.28 -27.27
C LEU A 26 -44.05 40.76 -27.18
N MET A 27 -44.91 40.15 -28.00
CA MET A 27 -45.05 38.69 -28.05
C MET A 27 -43.77 38.01 -28.56
N ALA A 28 -43.14 38.56 -29.61
CA ALA A 28 -41.86 38.08 -30.12
C ALA A 28 -40.75 38.18 -29.06
N PHE A 29 -40.72 39.28 -28.30
CA PHE A 29 -39.80 39.47 -27.19
C PHE A 29 -40.02 38.42 -26.08
N ILE A 30 -41.25 38.22 -25.62
CA ILE A 30 -41.59 37.23 -24.58
C ILE A 30 -41.18 35.81 -25.02
N ILE A 31 -41.44 35.45 -26.28
CA ILE A 31 -41.06 34.15 -26.84
C ILE A 31 -39.53 34.00 -26.88
N ASN A 32 -38.80 35.01 -27.37
CA ASN A 32 -37.33 34.98 -27.42
C ASN A 32 -36.71 34.88 -26.01
N VAL A 33 -37.24 35.61 -25.01
CA VAL A 33 -36.79 35.53 -23.61
C VAL A 33 -37.06 34.13 -23.05
N GLY A 34 -38.24 33.56 -23.29
CA GLY A 34 -38.57 32.20 -22.86
C GLY A 34 -37.65 31.14 -23.46
N LEU A 35 -37.35 31.23 -24.76
CA LEU A 35 -36.42 30.34 -25.45
C LEU A 35 -34.98 30.52 -24.95
N PHE A 36 -34.55 31.76 -24.68
CA PHE A 36 -33.23 32.07 -24.14
C PHE A 36 -33.03 31.48 -22.74
N VAL A 37 -34.00 31.67 -21.83
CA VAL A 37 -33.96 31.10 -20.47
C VAL A 37 -33.91 29.57 -20.54
N LYS A 38 -34.72 28.95 -21.40
CA LYS A 38 -34.70 27.50 -21.63
C LYS A 38 -33.33 27.03 -22.14
N ALA A 39 -32.74 27.73 -23.11
CA ALA A 39 -31.42 27.42 -23.63
C ALA A 39 -30.33 27.51 -22.55
N LYS A 40 -30.38 28.53 -21.69
CA LYS A 40 -29.45 28.70 -20.56
C LYS A 40 -29.58 27.57 -19.53
N ILE A 41 -30.79 27.20 -19.14
CA ILE A 41 -31.03 26.07 -18.21
C ILE A 41 -30.53 24.76 -18.81
N ASN A 42 -30.82 24.51 -20.09
CA ASN A 42 -30.35 23.31 -20.79
C ASN A 42 -28.82 23.25 -20.85
N LEU A 43 -28.15 24.39 -21.11
CA LEU A 43 -26.69 24.46 -21.11
C LEU A 43 -26.13 24.19 -19.72
N GLN A 44 -26.69 24.79 -18.66
CA GLN A 44 -26.24 24.55 -17.30
C GLN A 44 -26.38 23.06 -16.93
N ASN A 45 -27.55 22.45 -17.18
CA ASN A 45 -27.78 21.02 -16.92
C ASN A 45 -26.79 20.14 -17.70
N ALA A 46 -26.46 20.51 -18.94
CA ALA A 46 -25.47 19.80 -19.74
C ALA A 46 -24.07 19.90 -19.13
N VAL A 47 -23.64 21.09 -18.70
CA VAL A 47 -22.32 21.30 -18.09
C VAL A 47 -22.22 20.64 -16.71
N ASP A 48 -23.29 20.67 -15.90
CA ASP A 48 -23.37 19.94 -14.63
C ASP A 48 -23.23 18.43 -14.85
N ALA A 49 -23.94 17.88 -15.84
CA ALA A 49 -23.83 16.47 -16.20
C ALA A 49 -22.42 16.11 -16.72
N ALA A 50 -21.72 17.05 -17.36
CA ALA A 50 -20.34 16.88 -17.82
C ALA A 50 -19.35 16.83 -16.64
N ALA A 51 -19.45 17.79 -15.72
CA ALA A 51 -18.62 17.84 -14.52
C ALA A 51 -18.81 16.59 -13.65
N TRP A 52 -20.07 16.19 -13.43
CA TRP A 52 -20.41 14.97 -12.71
C TRP A 52 -19.81 13.74 -13.38
N SER A 53 -20.02 13.57 -14.69
CA SER A 53 -19.55 12.38 -15.40
C SER A 53 -18.03 12.29 -15.46
N GLY A 54 -17.31 13.40 -15.64
CA GLY A 54 -15.84 13.38 -15.64
C GLY A 54 -15.27 13.08 -14.25
N ALA A 55 -15.84 13.68 -13.20
CA ALA A 55 -15.48 13.34 -11.82
C ALA A 55 -15.83 11.88 -11.49
N ALA A 56 -16.89 11.30 -12.07
CA ALA A 56 -17.26 9.91 -11.80
C ALA A 56 -16.23 8.92 -12.37
N VAL A 57 -15.63 9.23 -13.53
CA VAL A 57 -14.51 8.45 -14.08
C VAL A 57 -13.31 8.51 -13.13
N GLN A 58 -12.96 9.70 -12.64
CA GLN A 58 -11.88 9.84 -11.64
C GLN A 58 -12.20 9.06 -10.35
N ALA A 59 -13.44 9.12 -9.85
CA ALA A 59 -13.86 8.38 -8.66
C ALA A 59 -13.70 6.87 -8.83
N ARG A 60 -14.08 6.31 -10.00
CA ARG A 60 -13.87 4.90 -10.30
C ARG A 60 -12.38 4.51 -10.28
N GLN A 61 -11.51 5.35 -10.84
CA GLN A 61 -10.06 5.08 -10.81
C GLN A 61 -9.50 5.16 -9.38
N LEU A 62 -9.96 6.11 -8.56
CA LEU A 62 -9.60 6.18 -7.14
C LEU A 62 -10.04 4.92 -6.37
N THR A 63 -11.16 4.32 -6.75
CA THR A 63 -11.58 3.03 -6.20
C THR A 63 -10.65 1.90 -6.59
N ASN A 64 -10.24 1.81 -7.86
CA ASN A 64 -9.24 0.81 -8.28
C ASN A 64 -7.94 0.95 -7.48
N ILE A 65 -7.46 2.18 -7.31
CA ILE A 65 -6.29 2.51 -6.49
C ILE A 65 -6.49 2.05 -5.04
N ALA A 66 -7.66 2.28 -4.45
CA ALA A 66 -7.92 1.89 -3.07
C ALA A 66 -8.05 0.37 -2.87
N TYR A 67 -8.66 -0.35 -3.82
CA TYR A 67 -8.68 -1.82 -3.80
C TYR A 67 -7.26 -2.39 -3.94
N LEU A 68 -6.43 -1.82 -4.81
CA LEU A 68 -5.04 -2.24 -4.97
C LEU A 68 -4.22 -1.97 -3.69
N ASN A 69 -4.48 -0.86 -3.00
CA ASN A 69 -3.85 -0.55 -1.72
C ASN A 69 -4.29 -1.51 -0.59
N TRP A 70 -5.55 -1.98 -0.61
CA TRP A 70 -5.99 -3.06 0.28
C TRP A 70 -5.28 -4.39 -0.03
N GLU A 71 -5.00 -4.68 -1.30
CA GLU A 71 -4.20 -5.86 -1.67
C GLU A 71 -2.74 -5.77 -1.21
N MET A 72 -2.15 -4.57 -1.17
CA MET A 72 -0.83 -4.37 -0.54
C MET A 72 -0.88 -4.70 0.96
N ARG A 73 -1.96 -4.30 1.65
CA ARG A 73 -2.22 -4.68 3.04
C ARG A 73 -2.41 -6.20 3.21
N ASN A 74 -3.15 -6.86 2.31
CA ASN A 74 -3.31 -8.32 2.34
C ASN A 74 -1.98 -9.06 2.16
N THR A 75 -1.12 -8.56 1.28
CA THR A 75 0.25 -9.08 1.09
C THR A 75 1.06 -8.98 2.38
N TYR A 76 0.97 -7.83 3.07
CA TYR A 76 1.63 -7.63 4.37
C TYR A 76 1.06 -8.56 5.47
N LYS A 77 -0.27 -8.73 5.55
CA LYS A 77 -0.90 -9.69 6.49
C LYS A 77 -0.38 -11.10 6.28
N GLU A 78 -0.35 -11.56 5.04
CA GLU A 78 0.13 -12.90 4.70
C GLU A 78 1.60 -13.09 5.12
N TRP A 79 2.45 -12.09 4.88
CA TRP A 79 3.85 -12.14 5.31
C TRP A 79 4.00 -12.16 6.84
N MET A 80 3.24 -11.32 7.55
CA MET A 80 3.23 -11.32 9.01
C MET A 80 2.73 -12.67 9.56
N PHE A 81 1.78 -13.32 8.90
CA PHE A 81 1.28 -14.63 9.32
C PHE A 81 2.35 -15.72 9.15
N LYS A 82 3.06 -15.71 8.01
CA LYS A 82 4.22 -16.58 7.82
C LYS A 82 5.27 -16.34 8.92
N TYR A 83 5.56 -15.08 9.23
CA TYR A 83 6.61 -14.71 10.17
C TYR A 83 6.26 -15.01 11.65
N TYR A 84 5.12 -14.52 12.13
CA TYR A 84 4.70 -14.57 13.54
C TYR A 84 4.00 -15.87 13.94
N VAL A 85 3.37 -16.59 13.00
CA VAL A 85 2.60 -17.79 13.30
C VAL A 85 3.30 -19.03 12.75
N ILE A 86 3.45 -19.14 11.42
CA ILE A 86 4.06 -20.34 10.79
C ILE A 86 5.53 -20.50 11.21
N GLY A 87 6.28 -19.39 11.25
CA GLY A 87 7.68 -19.39 11.67
C GLY A 87 7.89 -19.71 13.15
N GLN A 88 6.81 -19.70 13.96
CA GLN A 88 6.84 -19.97 15.39
C GLN A 88 6.21 -21.32 15.79
N LEU A 89 5.95 -22.22 14.83
CA LEU A 89 5.33 -23.51 15.12
C LEU A 89 6.11 -24.35 16.16
N GLY A 90 7.43 -24.16 16.30
CA GLY A 90 8.21 -24.81 17.36
C GLY A 90 7.86 -24.38 18.79
N LEU A 91 7.23 -23.21 18.97
CA LEU A 91 6.73 -22.70 20.25
C LEU A 91 5.23 -23.03 20.47
N SER A 92 4.65 -23.94 19.68
CA SER A 92 3.20 -24.20 19.56
C SER A 92 2.42 -24.17 20.88
N GLU A 93 2.86 -24.85 21.94
CA GLU A 93 2.18 -24.85 23.24
C GLU A 93 2.10 -23.46 23.90
N GLN A 94 3.16 -22.65 23.80
CA GLN A 94 3.24 -21.31 24.37
C GLN A 94 2.43 -20.30 23.55
N LEU A 95 2.30 -20.56 22.25
CA LEU A 95 1.65 -19.69 21.28
C LEU A 95 0.28 -20.20 20.84
N ASP A 96 -0.28 -21.19 21.55
CA ASP A 96 -1.65 -21.62 21.37
C ASP A 96 -2.59 -20.44 21.68
N PRO A 97 -3.53 -20.07 20.80
CA PRO A 97 -4.45 -18.97 21.03
C PRO A 97 -5.20 -19.03 22.37
N ALA A 98 -5.56 -20.23 22.85
CA ALA A 98 -6.21 -20.42 24.15
C ALA A 98 -5.28 -20.14 25.33
N VAL A 99 -3.99 -20.47 25.20
CA VAL A 99 -2.97 -20.18 26.22
C VAL A 99 -2.59 -18.70 26.20
N VAL A 100 -2.40 -18.11 25.02
CA VAL A 100 -2.02 -16.70 24.87
C VAL A 100 -3.12 -15.78 25.40
N THR A 101 -4.40 -16.06 25.13
CA THR A 101 -5.52 -15.25 25.65
C THR A 101 -5.69 -15.30 27.16
N ALA A 102 -5.22 -16.37 27.83
CA ALA A 102 -5.15 -16.43 29.28
C ALA A 102 -4.08 -15.48 29.85
N ASN A 103 -3.11 -15.08 29.03
CA ASN A 103 -2.08 -14.11 29.34
C ASN A 103 -2.45 -12.70 28.80
N SER A 104 -1.86 -11.65 29.38
CA SER A 104 -2.06 -10.28 28.90
C SER A 104 -1.17 -9.91 27.70
N GLU A 105 -0.13 -10.70 27.42
CA GLU A 105 0.96 -10.41 26.49
C GLU A 105 1.36 -11.68 25.73
N THR A 106 1.77 -11.53 24.48
CA THR A 106 2.34 -12.61 23.68
C THR A 106 3.86 -12.71 23.91
N ASN A 107 4.34 -13.92 24.17
CA ASN A 107 5.75 -14.19 24.40
C ASN A 107 6.34 -15.04 23.27
N PHE A 108 7.33 -14.49 22.55
CA PHE A 108 8.07 -15.14 21.47
C PHE A 108 9.46 -15.62 21.89
N LYS A 109 9.77 -15.58 23.19
CA LYS A 109 11.04 -16.07 23.73
C LYS A 109 11.14 -17.59 23.63
N LEU A 110 12.35 -18.04 23.36
CA LEU A 110 12.71 -19.46 23.44
C LEU A 110 12.76 -19.94 24.90
N ILE A 111 12.48 -21.22 25.09
CA ILE A 111 12.42 -21.83 26.42
C ILE A 111 13.82 -22.27 26.85
N PRO A 112 14.25 -21.97 28.10
CA PRO A 112 15.48 -22.49 28.67
C PRO A 112 15.56 -24.02 28.60
N PHE A 113 16.77 -24.57 28.47
CA PHE A 113 16.95 -25.99 28.70
C PHE A 113 16.58 -26.34 30.16
N PRO A 114 15.89 -27.46 30.43
CA PRO A 114 15.48 -27.81 31.79
C PRO A 114 16.65 -27.80 32.78
N GLY A 115 16.55 -26.99 33.84
CA GLY A 115 17.60 -26.83 34.85
C GLY A 115 18.66 -25.76 34.55
N SER A 116 18.59 -25.11 33.37
CA SER A 116 19.46 -23.98 33.03
C SER A 116 18.92 -22.67 33.61
N SER A 117 19.84 -21.77 33.98
CA SER A 117 19.53 -20.37 34.31
C SER A 117 19.57 -19.44 33.07
N GLU A 118 20.06 -19.94 31.94
CA GLU A 118 20.13 -19.20 30.68
C GLU A 118 18.76 -19.04 30.04
N PHE A 119 18.47 -17.87 29.50
CA PHE A 119 17.17 -17.56 28.90
C PHE A 119 17.32 -16.66 27.68
N ASP A 120 16.31 -16.66 26.82
CA ASP A 120 16.22 -15.75 25.68
C ASP A 120 15.98 -14.30 26.17
N PRO A 121 16.97 -13.39 25.99
CA PRO A 121 16.88 -12.06 26.55
C PRO A 121 15.85 -11.18 25.82
N PHE A 122 15.49 -11.50 24.57
CA PHE A 122 14.72 -10.62 23.70
C PHE A 122 13.41 -11.27 23.28
N ASN A 123 12.29 -10.55 23.46
CA ASN A 123 10.98 -11.00 23.01
C ASN A 123 10.79 -10.73 21.50
N LEU A 124 11.57 -11.43 20.68
CA LEU A 124 11.59 -11.26 19.23
C LEU A 124 11.03 -12.50 18.54
N PRO A 125 10.03 -12.40 17.66
CA PRO A 125 9.61 -13.51 16.81
C PRO A 125 10.75 -13.88 15.87
N SER A 126 11.11 -15.14 15.76
CA SER A 126 12.21 -15.62 14.91
C SER A 126 11.84 -16.89 14.16
N THR A 127 11.87 -16.89 12.83
CA THR A 127 11.54 -18.07 12.02
C THR A 127 12.49 -19.22 12.30
N CYS A 128 11.94 -20.35 12.74
CA CYS A 128 12.69 -21.59 12.93
C CYS A 128 11.87 -22.79 12.44
N MET A 129 12.37 -23.49 11.42
CA MET A 129 11.68 -24.60 10.79
C MET A 129 12.24 -25.93 11.30
N SER A 130 11.45 -26.66 12.08
CA SER A 130 11.75 -28.00 12.57
C SER A 130 10.47 -28.83 12.49
N PHE A 131 10.45 -29.78 11.54
CA PHE A 131 9.27 -30.61 11.29
C PHE A 131 9.35 -31.88 12.15
N GLY A 132 8.68 -31.85 13.30
CA GLY A 132 8.18 -33.03 14.01
C GLY A 132 9.25 -34.01 14.54
N GLY A 133 9.53 -33.90 15.84
CA GLY A 133 10.26 -34.91 16.60
C GLY A 133 10.24 -34.57 18.09
N SER A 134 10.40 -35.56 18.98
CA SER A 134 10.40 -35.36 20.45
C SER A 134 11.55 -34.49 20.99
N LYS A 135 12.40 -33.94 20.11
CA LYS A 135 13.56 -33.09 20.41
C LYS A 135 13.62 -31.90 19.45
N ASP A 136 12.61 -31.04 19.50
CA ASP A 136 12.60 -29.83 18.69
C ASP A 136 13.59 -28.78 19.23
N ILE A 137 14.66 -28.55 18.47
CA ILE A 137 15.67 -27.53 18.80
C ILE A 137 15.14 -26.10 18.63
N CYS A 138 14.08 -25.90 17.85
CA CYS A 138 13.47 -24.59 17.63
C CYS A 138 12.71 -24.05 18.84
N LYS A 139 12.38 -24.90 19.82
CA LYS A 139 11.75 -24.49 21.09
C LYS A 139 12.77 -24.02 22.13
N LEU A 140 14.03 -24.46 22.01
CA LEU A 140 15.05 -24.32 23.04
C LEU A 140 15.97 -23.12 22.79
N TYR A 141 16.23 -22.32 23.83
CA TYR A 141 17.22 -21.25 23.79
C TYR A 141 18.64 -21.79 23.60
N ASN A 142 18.94 -22.92 24.23
CA ASN A 142 20.25 -23.52 24.17
C ASN A 142 20.17 -25.05 24.20
N THR A 143 20.96 -25.71 23.37
CA THR A 143 21.13 -27.17 23.39
C THR A 143 22.51 -27.51 23.93
N PRO A 144 22.61 -28.22 25.08
CA PRO A 144 23.87 -28.46 25.78
C PRO A 144 25.00 -29.01 24.91
N GLY A 145 26.23 -28.56 25.19
CA GLY A 145 27.45 -29.07 24.57
C GLY A 145 27.83 -30.48 25.02
N LEU A 146 29.04 -30.92 24.68
CA LEU A 146 29.63 -32.18 25.11
C LEU A 146 30.61 -31.90 26.26
N PRO A 147 30.51 -32.61 27.40
CA PRO A 147 31.54 -32.55 28.42
C PRO A 147 32.84 -33.15 27.90
N ARG A 148 33.96 -32.50 28.22
CA ARG A 148 35.31 -32.97 27.92
C ARG A 148 35.87 -33.67 29.16
N PHE A 149 36.10 -34.96 29.09
CA PHE A 149 36.60 -35.70 30.25
C PHE A 149 38.13 -35.69 30.28
N GLU A 150 38.70 -35.70 31.49
CA GLU A 150 40.15 -35.87 31.63
C GLU A 150 40.55 -37.26 31.14
N ALA A 151 41.60 -37.32 30.33
CA ALA A 151 42.09 -38.57 29.79
C ALA A 151 42.60 -39.49 30.92
N PRO A 152 42.46 -40.82 30.80
CA PRO A 152 42.75 -41.78 31.88
C PRO A 152 44.24 -41.90 32.26
N GLY A 153 45.13 -41.03 31.77
CA GLY A 153 46.52 -40.91 32.18
C GLY A 153 47.41 -42.02 31.62
N MET A 154 47.03 -42.59 30.47
CA MET A 154 47.78 -43.65 29.80
C MET A 154 48.39 -43.12 28.50
N PRO A 155 49.73 -43.06 28.38
CA PRO A 155 50.41 -42.59 27.18
C PRO A 155 49.96 -43.35 25.93
N GLY A 156 49.48 -42.64 24.91
CA GLY A 156 48.96 -43.19 23.65
C GLY A 156 47.44 -43.42 23.60
N ILE A 157 46.78 -43.63 24.75
CA ILE A 157 45.30 -43.61 24.84
C ILE A 157 44.81 -42.18 24.97
N ASP A 158 45.56 -41.34 25.69
CA ASP A 158 45.21 -39.93 25.91
C ASP A 158 45.15 -39.14 24.59
N ASP A 159 46.11 -39.35 23.69
CA ASP A 159 46.14 -38.70 22.37
C ASP A 159 44.95 -39.14 21.48
N GLN A 160 44.60 -40.43 21.51
CA GLN A 160 43.49 -40.98 20.75
C GLN A 160 42.14 -40.51 21.32
N HIS A 161 42.01 -40.44 22.64
CA HIS A 161 40.82 -39.95 23.32
C HIS A 161 40.56 -38.47 23.02
N GLN A 162 41.57 -37.61 23.16
CA GLN A 162 41.45 -36.20 22.84
C GLN A 162 41.17 -35.96 21.35
N SER A 163 41.81 -36.73 20.45
CA SER A 163 41.54 -36.66 19.02
C SER A 163 40.09 -37.02 18.69
N PHE A 164 39.56 -38.09 19.30
CA PHE A 164 38.17 -38.50 19.14
C PHE A 164 37.18 -37.44 19.65
N GLU A 165 37.38 -36.91 20.85
CA GLU A 165 36.54 -35.83 21.39
C GLU A 165 36.57 -34.59 20.50
N ASN A 166 37.74 -34.19 19.98
CA ASN A 166 37.87 -33.06 19.06
C ASN A 166 37.08 -33.26 17.76
N VAL A 167 37.10 -34.47 17.20
CA VAL A 167 36.33 -34.80 15.99
C VAL A 167 34.83 -34.72 16.27
N ILE A 168 34.35 -35.24 17.39
CA ILE A 168 32.92 -35.19 17.73
C ILE A 168 32.49 -33.73 17.98
N THR A 169 33.25 -32.95 18.74
CA THR A 169 32.96 -31.53 18.98
C THR A 169 32.89 -30.76 17.66
N LYS A 170 33.83 -31.00 16.74
CA LYS A 170 33.83 -30.39 15.41
C LYS A 170 32.58 -30.76 14.60
N ILE A 171 32.19 -32.04 14.58
CA ILE A 171 30.98 -32.50 13.88
C ILE A 171 29.72 -31.87 14.50
N LYS A 172 29.63 -31.84 15.84
CA LYS A 172 28.50 -31.21 16.55
C LYS A 172 28.41 -29.71 16.25
N ALA A 173 29.53 -29.00 16.28
CA ALA A 173 29.62 -27.59 15.95
C ALA A 173 29.19 -27.29 14.51
N SER A 174 29.65 -28.09 13.55
CA SER A 174 29.25 -27.95 12.14
C SER A 174 27.76 -28.25 11.94
N ASN A 175 27.23 -29.30 12.58
CA ASN A 175 25.80 -29.64 12.46
C ASN A 175 24.89 -28.60 13.11
N CYS A 176 25.31 -27.99 14.21
CA CYS A 176 24.59 -26.89 14.86
C CYS A 176 24.40 -25.72 13.87
N SER A 177 25.51 -25.21 13.34
CA SER A 177 25.51 -24.04 12.46
C SER A 177 24.84 -24.27 11.10
N LYS A 178 24.99 -25.45 10.49
CA LYS A 178 24.34 -25.81 9.21
C LYS A 178 22.81 -25.75 9.25
N LYS A 179 22.19 -25.98 10.41
CA LYS A 179 20.73 -25.86 10.55
C LYS A 179 20.23 -24.43 10.35
N SER A 180 21.07 -23.42 10.59
CA SER A 180 20.75 -22.00 10.37
C SER A 180 20.44 -21.68 8.91
N VAL A 181 21.05 -22.41 7.96
CA VAL A 181 20.83 -22.23 6.52
C VAL A 181 19.37 -22.47 6.13
N ARG A 182 18.69 -23.42 6.79
CA ARG A 182 17.26 -23.72 6.53
C ARG A 182 16.34 -22.59 6.98
N ASN A 183 16.64 -22.01 8.14
CA ASN A 183 15.89 -20.89 8.69
C ASN A 183 16.11 -19.63 7.84
N PHE A 184 17.35 -19.37 7.42
CA PHE A 184 17.70 -18.31 6.48
C PHE A 184 16.97 -18.47 5.13
N ALA A 185 17.03 -19.66 4.54
CA ALA A 185 16.34 -19.97 3.29
C ALA A 185 14.83 -19.72 3.37
N SER A 186 14.19 -20.14 4.46
CA SER A 186 12.75 -19.95 4.66
C SER A 186 12.39 -18.46 4.76
N ALA A 187 13.16 -17.68 5.52
CA ALA A 187 12.96 -16.24 5.62
C ALA A 187 13.17 -15.52 4.26
N MET A 188 14.19 -15.91 3.50
CA MET A 188 14.44 -15.41 2.14
C MET A 188 13.28 -15.72 1.19
N ILE A 189 12.76 -16.95 1.20
CA ILE A 189 11.63 -17.36 0.34
C ILE A 189 10.37 -16.56 0.68
N TRP A 190 10.06 -16.34 1.95
CA TRP A 190 8.88 -15.58 2.34
C TRP A 190 8.97 -14.09 2.00
N ALA A 191 10.17 -13.51 2.03
CA ALA A 191 10.40 -12.12 1.64
C ALA A 191 10.50 -11.94 0.11
N TYR A 192 11.26 -12.78 -0.59
CA TYR A 192 11.69 -12.57 -1.98
C TYR A 192 11.25 -13.65 -2.98
N GLY A 193 10.43 -14.60 -2.53
CA GLY A 193 9.85 -15.71 -3.29
C GLY A 193 9.28 -15.37 -4.68
N ILE A 194 9.45 -16.23 -5.70
CA ILE A 194 8.77 -16.12 -7.01
C ILE A 194 7.91 -17.35 -7.34
N LYS A 195 7.37 -18.03 -6.32
CA LYS A 195 6.62 -19.30 -6.46
C LYS A 195 7.49 -20.51 -6.85
N LYS A 196 8.77 -20.47 -6.54
CA LYS A 196 9.76 -21.54 -6.76
C LYS A 196 10.70 -21.62 -5.57
N ASP A 197 11.27 -22.78 -5.32
CA ASP A 197 12.36 -22.91 -4.34
C ASP A 197 13.64 -22.27 -4.90
N PHE A 198 14.31 -21.48 -4.06
CA PHE A 198 15.54 -20.73 -4.41
C PHE A 198 16.80 -21.53 -4.02
N PHE A 199 16.62 -22.50 -3.14
CA PHE A 199 17.66 -23.36 -2.60
C PHE A 199 17.13 -24.79 -2.64
N ASN A 200 17.58 -25.57 -3.62
CA ASN A 200 17.11 -26.94 -3.90
C ASN A 200 17.25 -27.91 -2.70
N ASP A 201 18.10 -27.57 -1.72
CA ASP A 201 18.46 -28.44 -0.59
C ASP A 201 17.63 -28.20 0.68
N THR A 202 16.61 -27.33 0.62
CA THR A 202 15.86 -26.87 1.79
C THR A 202 14.36 -26.98 1.60
N PRO A 203 13.68 -27.95 2.25
CA PRO A 203 12.23 -27.98 2.27
C PRO A 203 11.73 -26.72 2.98
N SER A 204 10.87 -25.96 2.31
CA SER A 204 10.31 -24.72 2.82
C SER A 204 8.78 -24.79 2.81
N ALA A 205 8.15 -24.20 3.83
CA ALA A 205 6.70 -24.10 3.88
C ALA A 205 6.23 -22.94 3.00
N ALA A 206 5.20 -23.17 2.18
CA ALA A 206 4.57 -22.16 1.34
C ALA A 206 5.47 -21.46 0.30
N SER A 207 6.48 -22.16 -0.26
CA SER A 207 7.31 -21.62 -1.35
C SER A 207 6.59 -21.44 -2.68
N HIS A 208 5.43 -22.07 -2.87
CA HIS A 208 4.58 -21.88 -4.06
C HIS A 208 3.88 -20.51 -4.11
N ARG A 209 3.99 -19.70 -3.05
CA ARG A 209 3.45 -18.33 -3.03
C ARG A 209 4.55 -17.31 -3.33
N THR A 210 4.16 -16.20 -3.93
CA THR A 210 5.06 -15.06 -4.15
C THR A 210 5.52 -14.50 -2.81
N GLY A 211 6.79 -14.10 -2.74
CA GLY A 211 7.36 -13.40 -1.60
C GLY A 211 6.77 -12.01 -1.45
N ALA A 212 6.74 -11.52 -0.21
CA ALA A 212 6.08 -10.27 0.15
C ALA A 212 6.63 -9.08 -0.63
N TRP A 213 7.96 -8.98 -0.75
CA TRP A 213 8.64 -7.85 -1.40
C TRP A 213 8.36 -7.81 -2.90
N ILE A 214 8.41 -8.97 -3.58
CA ILE A 214 8.14 -9.09 -5.03
C ILE A 214 6.70 -8.64 -5.31
N GLN A 215 5.75 -9.17 -4.55
CA GLN A 215 4.33 -8.84 -4.71
C GLN A 215 4.05 -7.36 -4.39
N ALA A 216 4.68 -6.82 -3.35
CA ALA A 216 4.53 -5.42 -2.94
C ALA A 216 5.07 -4.44 -4.00
N ILE A 217 6.21 -4.74 -4.61
CA ILE A 217 6.79 -3.94 -5.70
C ILE A 217 5.91 -4.00 -6.95
N GLU A 218 5.42 -5.18 -7.34
CA GLU A 218 4.50 -5.32 -8.48
C GLU A 218 3.23 -4.46 -8.29
N LEU A 219 2.59 -4.57 -7.12
CA LEU A 219 1.44 -3.75 -6.77
C LEU A 219 1.80 -2.26 -6.77
N GLY A 220 3.00 -1.90 -6.31
CA GLY A 220 3.50 -0.54 -6.32
C GLY A 220 3.70 0.05 -7.72
N LEU A 221 4.18 -0.75 -8.67
CA LEU A 221 4.30 -0.37 -10.08
C LEU A 221 2.90 -0.16 -10.70
N ARG A 222 1.98 -1.09 -10.47
CA ARG A 222 0.57 -0.98 -10.92
C ARG A 222 -0.13 0.26 -10.36
N MET A 223 0.13 0.62 -9.09
CA MET A 223 -0.38 1.85 -8.46
C MET A 223 0.06 3.12 -9.22
N ARG A 224 1.30 3.19 -9.72
CA ARG A 224 1.79 4.34 -10.49
C ARG A 224 1.12 4.47 -11.86
N ASN A 225 0.83 3.37 -12.53
CA ASN A 225 0.02 3.41 -13.76
C ASN A 225 -1.41 3.91 -13.50
N LEU A 226 -2.06 3.43 -12.43
CA LEU A 226 -3.39 3.90 -12.05
C LEU A 226 -3.38 5.40 -11.68
N GLU A 227 -2.35 5.86 -10.98
CA GLU A 227 -2.15 7.27 -10.68
C GLU A 227 -1.98 8.11 -11.95
N ALA A 228 -1.18 7.64 -12.91
CA ALA A 228 -0.99 8.31 -14.20
C ALA A 228 -2.31 8.45 -14.98
N LEU A 229 -3.17 7.42 -14.97
CA LEU A 229 -4.49 7.46 -15.60
C LEU A 229 -5.37 8.59 -15.04
N VAL A 230 -5.36 8.81 -13.73
CA VAL A 230 -6.12 9.90 -13.09
C VAL A 230 -5.54 11.26 -13.48
N ASN A 231 -4.21 11.35 -13.64
CA ASN A 231 -3.46 12.57 -13.93
C ASN A 231 -3.37 12.96 -15.40
N ARG A 232 -4.08 12.26 -16.31
CA ARG A 232 -4.19 12.71 -17.70
C ARG A 232 -4.46 14.22 -17.74
N PRO A 233 -3.65 15.03 -18.45
CA PRO A 233 -3.85 16.47 -18.49
C PRO A 233 -5.23 16.85 -19.06
N PRO A 234 -5.78 18.01 -18.68
CA PRO A 234 -6.90 18.61 -19.38
C PRO A 234 -6.54 18.89 -20.84
N LEU A 235 -7.50 18.78 -21.76
CA LEU A 235 -7.31 19.17 -23.16
C LEU A 235 -7.07 20.68 -23.30
N ASP A 236 -6.14 21.05 -24.19
CA ASP A 236 -5.87 22.46 -24.50
C ASP A 236 -6.99 23.09 -25.34
N ASP A 237 -7.49 22.35 -26.33
CA ASP A 237 -8.59 22.76 -27.20
C ASP A 237 -9.95 22.28 -26.67
N PRO A 238 -11.04 23.03 -26.91
CA PRO A 238 -12.40 22.56 -26.60
C PRO A 238 -12.73 21.27 -27.34
N ILE A 239 -13.60 20.45 -26.76
CA ILE A 239 -14.15 19.24 -27.37
C ILE A 239 -15.44 19.60 -28.13
N CYS A 240 -15.59 19.10 -29.34
CA CYS A 240 -16.76 19.35 -30.18
C CYS A 240 -17.16 18.14 -31.04
N PHE A 241 -18.33 18.21 -31.67
CA PHE A 241 -18.82 17.13 -32.53
C PHE A 241 -18.19 17.15 -33.93
N ASN A 242 -18.24 18.27 -34.66
CA ASN A 242 -17.79 18.39 -36.06
C ASN A 242 -17.30 19.81 -36.43
N SER A 243 -16.23 20.31 -35.79
CA SER A 243 -15.57 21.55 -36.22
C SER A 243 -14.04 21.38 -36.28
N ASN A 244 -13.37 22.24 -37.06
CA ASN A 244 -11.92 22.29 -37.22
C ASN A 244 -11.22 23.16 -36.16
N SER A 245 -11.97 23.91 -35.37
CA SER A 245 -11.44 24.81 -34.33
C SER A 245 -11.42 24.19 -32.93
N CYS A 246 -11.49 22.85 -32.84
CA CYS A 246 -11.71 22.10 -31.61
C CYS A 246 -11.33 20.63 -31.80
N THR A 247 -11.01 19.95 -30.70
CA THR A 247 -10.75 18.51 -30.69
C THR A 247 -12.05 17.75 -30.94
N ARG A 248 -12.12 17.02 -32.06
CA ARG A 248 -13.32 16.25 -32.41
C ARG A 248 -13.47 15.05 -31.47
N ILE A 249 -14.66 14.85 -30.93
CA ILE A 249 -14.97 13.67 -30.11
C ILE A 249 -14.68 12.35 -30.85
N GLY A 250 -14.85 12.34 -32.19
CA GLY A 250 -14.53 11.21 -33.06
C GLY A 250 -13.07 10.78 -32.94
N LEU A 251 -12.13 11.75 -32.86
CA LEU A 251 -10.69 11.49 -32.71
C LEU A 251 -10.39 10.85 -31.35
N LEU A 252 -10.94 11.41 -30.27
CA LEU A 252 -10.81 10.85 -28.92
C LEU A 252 -11.33 9.40 -28.85
N THR A 253 -12.43 9.13 -29.54
CA THR A 253 -13.01 7.78 -29.60
C THR A 253 -12.33 6.83 -30.57
N SER A 254 -11.57 7.33 -31.56
CA SER A 254 -10.82 6.49 -32.49
C SER A 254 -9.43 6.13 -31.97
N ASP A 255 -8.91 6.85 -30.99
CA ASP A 255 -7.66 6.53 -30.27
C ASP A 255 -7.76 5.24 -29.42
N ILE A 256 -8.73 4.37 -29.68
CA ILE A 256 -8.90 3.06 -29.07
C ILE A 256 -7.82 2.13 -29.64
N VAL A 257 -6.68 2.02 -28.94
CA VAL A 257 -5.65 1.01 -29.22
C VAL A 257 -6.01 -0.26 -28.42
N GLY A 258 -6.27 -1.38 -29.10
CA GLY A 258 -6.53 -2.68 -28.48
C GLY A 258 -7.98 -2.95 -28.03
N GLN A 259 -8.20 -4.12 -27.42
CA GLN A 259 -9.53 -4.67 -27.09
C GLN A 259 -10.33 -3.82 -26.08
N PHE A 260 -9.64 -3.00 -25.27
CA PHE A 260 -10.24 -2.19 -24.20
C PHE A 260 -10.20 -0.67 -24.45
N GLY A 261 -9.59 -0.24 -25.56
CA GLY A 261 -9.37 1.18 -25.90
C GLY A 261 -8.37 1.92 -25.02
N ASN A 262 -8.13 3.20 -25.32
CA ASN A 262 -7.23 4.03 -24.53
C ASN A 262 -7.96 4.55 -23.26
N PRO A 263 -7.59 4.04 -22.07
CA PRO A 263 -8.29 4.37 -20.81
C PRO A 263 -8.11 5.84 -20.39
N TYR A 264 -7.06 6.53 -20.88
CA TYR A 264 -6.85 7.95 -20.57
C TYR A 264 -7.99 8.79 -21.15
N ASN A 265 -8.43 8.52 -22.37
CA ASN A 265 -9.44 9.34 -23.05
C ASN A 265 -10.87 9.14 -22.52
N GLU A 266 -11.10 8.22 -21.58
CA GLU A 266 -12.44 7.98 -21.04
C GLU A 266 -13.04 9.20 -20.33
N ARG A 267 -12.26 9.92 -19.51
CA ARG A 267 -12.74 11.10 -18.76
C ARG A 267 -13.33 12.19 -19.69
N PRO A 268 -12.58 12.74 -20.68
CA PRO A 268 -13.12 13.76 -21.58
C PRO A 268 -14.25 13.22 -22.46
N ILE A 269 -14.18 11.96 -22.92
CA ILE A 269 -15.24 11.35 -23.73
C ILE A 269 -16.55 11.27 -22.96
N LYS A 270 -16.51 10.78 -21.71
CA LYS A 270 -17.71 10.63 -20.87
C LYS A 270 -18.26 11.99 -20.47
N ALA A 271 -17.41 12.96 -20.13
CA ALA A 271 -17.83 14.33 -19.86
C ALA A 271 -18.56 14.96 -21.05
N PHE A 272 -17.98 14.91 -22.27
CA PHE A 272 -18.59 15.46 -23.47
C PHE A 272 -19.89 14.75 -23.85
N LYS A 273 -19.89 13.40 -23.90
CA LYS A 273 -21.10 12.63 -24.26
C LYS A 273 -22.23 12.84 -23.25
N SER A 274 -21.92 12.97 -21.96
CA SER A 274 -22.91 13.30 -20.93
C SER A 274 -23.51 14.69 -21.17
N ALA A 275 -22.67 15.69 -21.41
CA ALA A 275 -23.13 17.05 -21.72
C ALA A 275 -24.03 17.08 -22.95
N PHE A 276 -23.54 16.55 -24.06
CA PHE A 276 -24.22 16.56 -25.35
C PHE A 276 -25.57 15.83 -25.30
N ARG A 277 -25.69 14.75 -24.52
CA ARG A 277 -26.96 14.04 -24.31
C ARG A 277 -27.98 14.86 -23.53
N ASN A 278 -27.54 15.63 -22.54
CA ASN A 278 -28.40 16.48 -21.72
C ASN A 278 -28.72 17.84 -22.38
N LEU A 279 -27.97 18.21 -23.42
CA LEU A 279 -28.18 19.43 -24.20
C LEU A 279 -29.36 19.28 -25.17
N SER A 280 -30.56 19.80 -24.88
CA SER A 280 -31.76 19.82 -25.76
C SER A 280 -32.38 18.44 -26.16
N GLY A 281 -33.58 18.46 -26.75
CA GLY A 281 -34.48 17.31 -26.94
C GLY A 281 -33.99 16.29 -27.99
N GLY A 282 -33.70 15.07 -27.54
CA GLY A 282 -32.96 14.03 -28.28
C GLY A 282 -33.41 13.66 -29.70
N ALA A 283 -34.63 13.98 -30.13
CA ALA A 283 -35.12 13.66 -31.47
C ALA A 283 -34.54 14.55 -32.59
N TYR A 284 -34.02 15.74 -32.28
CA TYR A 284 -33.55 16.74 -33.27
C TYR A 284 -32.02 16.89 -33.32
N LYS A 285 -31.27 15.99 -32.66
CA LYS A 285 -29.80 15.99 -32.64
C LYS A 285 -29.17 15.30 -33.85
N SER A 286 -29.94 14.51 -34.58
CA SER A 286 -29.52 13.77 -35.78
C SER A 286 -30.68 13.71 -36.78
N GLY A 287 -30.50 14.30 -37.96
CA GLY A 287 -31.51 14.38 -39.03
C GLY A 287 -31.19 15.49 -40.05
N VAL A 288 -32.11 15.73 -41.00
CA VAL A 288 -32.03 16.81 -42.01
C VAL A 288 -32.23 18.19 -41.37
N ILE A 289 -32.97 18.27 -40.27
CA ILE A 289 -33.13 19.47 -39.44
C ILE A 289 -32.23 19.28 -38.21
N ARG A 290 -31.05 19.91 -38.23
CA ARG A 290 -30.10 19.86 -37.09
C ARG A 290 -30.45 20.97 -36.11
N ASP A 291 -30.46 20.64 -34.82
CA ASP A 291 -30.48 21.65 -33.76
C ASP A 291 -29.18 22.48 -33.81
N GLU A 292 -29.28 23.73 -34.28
CA GLU A 292 -28.17 24.68 -34.41
C GLU A 292 -27.44 24.87 -33.05
N PHE A 293 -28.19 24.85 -31.95
CA PHE A 293 -27.67 24.98 -30.59
C PHE A 293 -26.79 23.79 -30.17
N ALA A 294 -27.20 22.57 -30.53
CA ALA A 294 -26.40 21.38 -30.27
C ALA A 294 -25.18 21.29 -31.19
N SER A 295 -25.30 21.81 -32.42
CA SER A 295 -24.22 21.77 -33.40
C SER A 295 -23.05 22.72 -33.08
N SER A 296 -23.32 23.82 -32.38
CA SER A 296 -22.33 24.82 -31.94
C SER A 296 -21.68 24.49 -30.59
N PHE A 297 -22.13 23.43 -29.90
CA PHE A 297 -21.67 23.10 -28.56
C PHE A 297 -20.18 22.75 -28.48
N LYS A 298 -19.50 23.41 -27.54
CA LYS A 298 -18.10 23.20 -27.18
C LYS A 298 -17.98 22.94 -25.67
N LEU A 299 -17.16 21.96 -25.30
CA LEU A 299 -16.83 21.68 -23.90
C LEU A 299 -15.33 21.86 -23.67
N THR A 300 -14.95 22.76 -22.76
CA THR A 300 -13.57 23.03 -22.38
C THR A 300 -13.29 22.46 -21.00
N GLU A 301 -12.24 21.64 -20.85
CA GLU A 301 -11.74 21.26 -19.54
C GLU A 301 -10.99 22.45 -18.91
N LEU A 302 -11.38 22.87 -17.71
CA LEU A 302 -10.67 23.92 -16.98
C LEU A 302 -9.42 23.33 -16.33
N LYS A 303 -8.31 24.08 -16.34
CA LYS A 303 -6.98 23.55 -16.04
C LYS A 303 -6.63 23.78 -14.57
N PRO A 304 -6.33 22.73 -13.80
CA PRO A 304 -5.69 22.89 -12.50
C PRO A 304 -4.25 23.40 -12.65
N LYS A 305 -3.74 24.07 -11.63
CA LYS A 305 -2.30 24.24 -11.44
C LYS A 305 -1.68 22.85 -11.26
N VAL A 306 -0.57 22.61 -11.95
CA VAL A 306 0.12 21.31 -11.91
C VAL A 306 1.00 21.24 -10.67
N PHE A 307 0.91 20.15 -9.92
CA PHE A 307 1.90 19.81 -8.89
C PHE A 307 3.01 18.98 -9.53
N ASN A 308 4.25 19.46 -9.44
CA ASN A 308 5.41 18.76 -9.98
C ASN A 308 6.03 17.89 -8.89
N ALA A 309 5.93 16.57 -9.04
CA ALA A 309 6.62 15.63 -8.17
C ALA A 309 8.13 15.62 -8.48
N LEU A 310 8.94 16.15 -7.57
CA LEU A 310 10.38 16.26 -7.74
C LEU A 310 11.05 14.87 -7.71
N PRO A 311 12.10 14.63 -8.52
CA PRO A 311 12.94 13.43 -8.39
C PRO A 311 13.47 13.30 -6.96
N GLY A 312 13.56 12.06 -6.46
CA GLY A 312 14.02 11.79 -5.09
C GLY A 312 13.01 12.10 -3.99
N THR A 313 11.72 12.26 -4.32
CA THR A 313 10.63 12.35 -3.34
C THR A 313 9.78 11.08 -3.36
N LEU A 314 9.05 10.82 -2.27
CA LEU A 314 8.14 9.67 -2.17
C LEU A 314 6.97 9.73 -3.17
N SER A 315 6.67 10.92 -3.70
CA SER A 315 5.73 11.13 -4.81
C SER A 315 6.27 10.67 -6.17
N HIS A 316 7.60 10.52 -6.30
CA HIS A 316 8.29 10.08 -7.52
C HIS A 316 8.80 8.64 -7.45
N THR A 317 8.81 7.99 -6.27
CA THR A 317 9.28 6.61 -6.11
C THR A 317 8.61 5.65 -7.10
N LEU A 318 9.40 4.81 -7.79
CA LEU A 318 9.02 3.90 -8.88
C LEU A 318 8.63 4.57 -10.21
N ILE A 319 8.70 5.90 -10.35
CA ILE A 319 8.51 6.58 -11.63
C ILE A 319 9.87 6.68 -12.34
N PRO A 320 10.04 6.15 -13.57
CA PRO A 320 11.27 6.31 -14.32
C PRO A 320 11.57 7.79 -14.62
N GLN A 321 12.84 8.18 -14.56
CA GLN A 321 13.25 9.54 -14.91
C GLN A 321 12.94 9.85 -16.37
N GLY A 322 12.33 11.01 -16.63
CA GLY A 322 11.98 11.43 -17.99
C GLY A 322 10.90 10.59 -18.66
N ALA A 323 10.16 9.76 -17.91
CA ALA A 323 9.08 8.97 -18.47
C ALA A 323 8.03 9.84 -19.18
N SER A 324 7.48 9.32 -20.28
CA SER A 324 6.44 9.97 -21.06
C SER A 324 5.40 8.93 -21.47
N ILE A 325 4.13 9.27 -21.30
CA ILE A 325 3.00 8.37 -21.57
C ILE A 325 2.25 8.86 -22.79
N ASN A 326 2.06 7.97 -23.76
CA ASN A 326 1.26 8.22 -24.95
C ASN A 326 -0.24 8.28 -24.62
N ILE A 327 -0.92 9.37 -25.03
CA ILE A 327 -2.37 9.56 -24.85
C ILE A 327 -3.13 9.55 -26.18
N GLY A 328 -2.57 8.89 -27.19
CA GLY A 328 -3.15 8.75 -28.52
C GLY A 328 -2.75 9.90 -29.46
N SER A 329 -3.66 10.28 -30.36
CA SER A 329 -3.43 11.32 -31.37
C SER A 329 -3.27 12.74 -30.79
N ILE A 330 -3.46 12.88 -29.48
CA ILE A 330 -3.47 14.15 -28.74
C ILE A 330 -2.07 14.49 -28.20
N GLY A 331 -1.16 13.51 -28.14
CA GLY A 331 0.24 13.73 -27.74
C GLY A 331 0.68 12.82 -26.60
N GLN A 332 1.56 13.35 -25.75
CA GLN A 332 2.14 12.64 -24.61
C GLN A 332 2.10 13.52 -23.36
N HIS A 333 2.15 12.90 -22.17
CA HIS A 333 2.25 13.64 -20.92
C HIS A 333 3.27 13.02 -19.95
N SER A 334 3.85 13.88 -19.12
CA SER A 334 4.77 13.47 -18.08
C SER A 334 4.01 12.99 -16.83
N PRO A 335 4.29 11.79 -16.30
CA PRO A 335 3.68 11.26 -15.08
C PRO A 335 4.15 11.98 -13.80
N SER A 336 5.22 12.79 -13.87
CA SER A 336 5.67 13.64 -12.75
C SER A 336 4.83 14.92 -12.62
N GLN A 337 4.06 15.28 -13.65
CA GLN A 337 3.15 16.41 -13.65
C GLN A 337 1.76 15.98 -13.20
N LYS A 338 1.44 16.24 -11.93
CA LYS A 338 0.22 15.78 -11.27
C LYS A 338 -0.88 16.84 -11.38
N SER A 339 -1.81 16.67 -12.32
CA SER A 339 -2.96 17.59 -12.47
C SER A 339 -4.07 17.36 -11.45
N TYR A 340 -4.28 16.13 -10.96
CA TYR A 340 -5.47 15.78 -10.18
C TYR A 340 -5.19 14.96 -8.92
N LEU A 341 -4.14 14.13 -8.90
CA LEU A 341 -3.85 13.20 -7.82
C LEU A 341 -2.35 13.10 -7.61
N ASP A 342 -1.91 13.09 -6.36
CA ASP A 342 -0.56 12.70 -6.00
C ASP A 342 -0.63 11.61 -4.93
N LEU A 343 0.10 10.52 -5.16
CA LEU A 343 0.23 9.42 -4.21
C LEU A 343 1.64 9.40 -3.64
N ILE A 344 1.70 9.36 -2.31
CA ILE A 344 2.95 9.24 -1.56
C ILE A 344 3.17 7.77 -1.22
N ALA A 345 4.29 7.22 -1.67
CA ALA A 345 4.67 5.83 -1.40
C ALA A 345 5.20 5.64 0.03
N TYR A 346 5.02 4.44 0.58
CA TYR A 346 5.64 4.00 1.84
C TYR A 346 6.70 2.89 1.64
N PRO A 347 7.90 3.21 1.13
CA PRO A 347 9.05 2.31 1.18
C PRO A 347 9.62 2.24 2.61
N LEU A 348 9.45 1.11 3.29
CA LEU A 348 9.95 0.89 4.65
C LEU A 348 11.16 -0.06 4.65
N ASN A 349 12.19 0.24 5.43
CA ASN A 349 13.28 -0.70 5.69
C ASN A 349 12.88 -1.60 6.86
N LEU A 350 12.53 -2.85 6.53
CA LEU A 350 12.00 -3.81 7.50
C LEU A 350 13.02 -4.92 7.78
N VAL A 351 12.89 -5.58 8.91
CA VAL A 351 13.76 -6.71 9.28
C VAL A 351 12.95 -7.83 9.92
N SER A 352 12.96 -9.01 9.30
CA SER A 352 12.36 -10.22 9.86
C SER A 352 13.43 -11.12 10.45
N PHE A 353 13.24 -11.64 11.65
CA PHE A 353 14.25 -12.50 12.26
C PHE A 353 14.09 -13.97 11.88
N TYR A 354 15.21 -14.66 11.77
CA TYR A 354 15.30 -16.12 11.74
C TYR A 354 16.26 -16.59 12.83
N THR A 355 16.09 -17.83 13.28
CA THR A 355 16.95 -18.41 14.31
C THR A 355 18.25 -18.92 13.68
N THR A 356 19.38 -18.31 14.06
CA THR A 356 20.72 -18.81 13.79
C THR A 356 21.22 -19.58 15.00
N LEU A 357 21.65 -20.81 14.78
CA LEU A 357 22.24 -21.65 15.81
C LEU A 357 23.76 -21.43 15.81
N VAL A 358 24.25 -20.88 16.91
CA VAL A 358 25.65 -20.50 17.09
C VAL A 358 26.33 -21.37 18.13
N VAL A 359 27.54 -21.80 17.82
CA VAL A 359 28.34 -22.64 18.69
C VAL A 359 29.02 -21.80 19.77
N ASN A 360 29.01 -22.26 21.01
CA ASN A 360 29.74 -21.66 22.12
C ASN A 360 30.20 -22.74 23.14
N ASN A 361 30.80 -22.31 24.26
CA ASN A 361 31.33 -23.20 25.32
C ASN A 361 30.54 -23.11 26.63
N SER A 362 29.27 -22.68 26.60
CA SER A 362 28.46 -22.64 27.82
C SER A 362 28.13 -24.06 28.29
N GLY A 363 28.41 -24.33 29.57
CA GLY A 363 28.04 -25.56 30.26
C GLY A 363 26.85 -25.40 31.22
N GLU A 364 26.25 -24.21 31.32
CA GLU A 364 25.23 -23.89 32.35
C GLU A 364 24.04 -24.85 32.29
N ALA A 365 23.60 -25.24 31.09
CA ALA A 365 22.46 -26.12 30.90
C ALA A 365 22.62 -27.54 31.48
N ILE A 366 23.85 -28.00 31.71
CA ILE A 366 24.15 -29.33 32.29
C ILE A 366 25.08 -29.24 33.52
N LYS A 367 25.26 -28.04 34.08
CA LYS A 367 26.18 -27.77 35.18
C LYS A 367 25.90 -28.61 36.44
N SER A 368 24.63 -28.90 36.71
CA SER A 368 24.21 -29.79 37.80
C SER A 368 24.65 -31.25 37.62
N ILE A 369 24.97 -31.66 36.39
CA ILE A 369 25.41 -33.02 36.03
C ILE A 369 26.93 -33.08 35.91
N VAL A 370 27.55 -32.10 35.24
CA VAL A 370 28.98 -32.15 34.88
C VAL A 370 29.89 -31.38 35.84
N GLY A 371 29.33 -30.61 36.79
CA GLY A 371 30.11 -29.81 37.73
C GLY A 371 30.96 -28.75 37.03
N ASN A 372 32.28 -28.78 37.29
CA ASN A 372 33.25 -27.85 36.71
C ASN A 372 33.92 -28.39 35.43
N THR A 373 33.46 -29.53 34.91
CA THR A 373 34.01 -30.13 33.68
C THR A 373 33.78 -29.19 32.49
N PRO A 374 34.81 -28.86 31.69
CA PRO A 374 34.64 -28.01 30.51
C PRO A 374 33.65 -28.62 29.52
N VAL A 375 32.80 -27.78 28.93
CA VAL A 375 31.80 -28.16 27.94
C VAL A 375 32.09 -27.43 26.63
N GLU A 376 32.14 -28.18 25.52
CA GLU A 376 32.37 -27.62 24.17
C GLU A 376 31.26 -28.01 23.20
N GLY A 377 31.13 -27.25 22.11
CA GLY A 377 30.15 -27.55 21.07
C GLY A 377 28.70 -27.34 21.53
N ASN A 378 28.48 -26.44 22.50
CA ASN A 378 27.15 -26.03 22.93
C ASN A 378 26.47 -25.22 21.81
N CYS A 379 25.18 -25.44 21.59
CA CYS A 379 24.45 -24.90 20.44
C CYS A 379 23.39 -23.90 20.91
N GLY A 380 23.77 -22.63 20.99
CA GLY A 380 22.91 -21.54 21.42
C GLY A 380 22.10 -20.95 20.27
N ALA A 381 20.84 -20.64 20.53
CA ALA A 381 19.97 -19.96 19.57
C ALA A 381 20.18 -18.45 19.65
N THR A 382 20.36 -17.83 18.49
CA THR A 382 20.48 -16.39 18.31
C THR A 382 19.51 -15.93 17.24
N LYS A 383 18.95 -14.74 17.38
CA LYS A 383 18.00 -14.18 16.41
C LYS A 383 18.77 -13.28 15.43
N THR A 384 18.81 -13.68 14.17
CA THR A 384 19.44 -12.89 13.10
C THR A 384 18.38 -12.17 12.29
N GLY A 385 18.50 -10.85 12.18
CA GLY A 385 17.63 -10.03 11.36
C GLY A 385 17.98 -10.17 9.89
N LEU A 386 17.04 -10.63 9.07
CA LEU A 386 17.11 -10.57 7.62
C LEU A 386 16.59 -9.20 7.15
N PRO A 387 17.44 -8.35 6.55
CA PRO A 387 16.99 -7.04 6.06
C PRO A 387 16.10 -7.20 4.83
N VAL A 388 15.02 -6.42 4.82
CA VAL A 388 14.08 -6.24 3.71
C VAL A 388 14.02 -4.75 3.37
N PRO A 389 15.03 -4.22 2.66
CA PRO A 389 15.10 -2.80 2.36
C PRO A 389 13.99 -2.39 1.40
N GLY A 390 13.43 -1.20 1.65
CA GLY A 390 12.45 -0.59 0.76
C GLY A 390 11.21 -1.44 0.49
N TYR A 391 10.69 -2.17 1.47
CA TYR A 391 9.41 -2.86 1.33
C TYR A 391 8.29 -1.86 1.03
N MET A 392 7.61 -2.03 -0.10
CA MET A 392 6.49 -1.15 -0.49
C MET A 392 5.25 -1.45 0.35
N PHE A 393 5.11 -0.76 1.48
CA PHE A 393 4.03 -1.02 2.43
C PHE A 393 2.65 -0.59 1.91
N GLY A 394 2.59 0.48 1.13
CA GLY A 394 1.35 1.02 0.61
C GLY A 394 1.53 2.43 0.07
N TYR A 395 0.40 3.06 -0.28
CA TYR A 395 0.33 4.47 -0.66
C TYR A 395 -0.67 5.21 0.21
N VAL A 396 -0.40 6.50 0.41
CA VAL A 396 -1.36 7.46 0.94
C VAL A 396 -1.61 8.55 -0.08
N LYS A 397 -2.86 9.01 -0.19
CA LYS A 397 -3.16 10.21 -0.96
C LYS A 397 -2.48 11.43 -0.33
N ASN A 398 -1.77 12.22 -1.12
CA ASN A 398 -1.21 13.49 -0.65
C ASN A 398 -2.37 14.45 -0.29
N PRO A 399 -2.54 14.82 0.98
CA PRO A 399 -3.68 15.61 1.41
C PRO A 399 -3.58 17.08 0.96
N LYS A 400 -2.40 17.53 0.50
CA LYS A 400 -2.21 18.86 -0.09
C LYS A 400 -2.81 18.97 -1.49
N VAL A 401 -2.83 17.89 -2.28
CA VAL A 401 -3.21 17.94 -3.70
C VAL A 401 -4.74 17.84 -3.85
N LEU A 402 -5.36 18.92 -4.33
CA LEU A 402 -6.80 18.97 -4.53
C LEU A 402 -7.22 18.17 -5.77
N THR A 403 -8.07 17.16 -5.57
CA THR A 403 -8.70 16.41 -6.67
C THR A 403 -10.09 16.97 -6.96
N TYR A 404 -10.31 17.43 -8.20
CA TYR A 404 -11.59 17.90 -8.72
C TYR A 404 -11.58 17.85 -10.25
N TYR A 405 -12.77 18.00 -10.84
CA TYR A 405 -12.95 18.17 -12.27
C TYR A 405 -13.83 19.38 -12.52
N ALA A 406 -13.40 20.26 -13.43
CA ALA A 406 -14.07 21.51 -13.72
C ALA A 406 -14.15 21.71 -15.23
N VAL A 407 -15.29 22.20 -15.72
CA VAL A 407 -15.56 22.38 -17.15
C VAL A 407 -16.30 23.68 -17.42
N LYS A 408 -16.12 24.18 -18.64
CA LYS A 408 -16.88 25.27 -19.26
C LYS A 408 -17.59 24.74 -20.50
N GLY A 409 -18.89 24.98 -20.63
CA GLY A 409 -19.64 24.70 -21.84
C GLY A 409 -20.05 25.98 -22.55
N GLU A 410 -19.97 25.97 -23.88
CA GLU A 410 -20.32 27.09 -24.73
C GLU A 410 -21.24 26.61 -25.86
N ALA A 411 -22.28 27.37 -26.19
CA ALA A 411 -23.17 27.10 -27.32
C ALA A 411 -23.82 28.37 -27.84
N ASP A 412 -24.02 28.48 -29.14
CA ASP A 412 -24.60 29.64 -29.79
C ASP A 412 -26.13 29.51 -29.88
N PHE A 413 -26.85 30.47 -29.30
CA PHE A 413 -28.30 30.56 -29.32
C PHE A 413 -28.78 31.58 -30.35
N ILE A 414 -29.59 31.13 -31.31
CA ILE A 414 -30.27 31.99 -32.30
C ILE A 414 -31.76 32.03 -31.95
N GLY A 415 -32.26 33.22 -31.61
CA GLY A 415 -33.68 33.41 -31.31
C GLY A 415 -34.55 33.38 -32.56
N LEU A 416 -35.80 32.92 -32.45
CA LEU A 416 -36.74 32.81 -33.57
C LEU A 416 -37.01 34.16 -34.24
N PHE A 417 -36.94 35.26 -33.48
CA PHE A 417 -37.10 36.64 -33.98
C PHE A 417 -35.86 37.47 -33.67
N TYR A 418 -34.67 36.97 -34.00
CA TYR A 418 -33.41 37.69 -33.79
C TYR A 418 -33.30 38.87 -34.78
N PRO A 419 -33.19 40.14 -34.31
CA PRO A 419 -33.34 41.31 -35.17
C PRO A 419 -32.01 41.79 -35.81
N PHE A 420 -30.90 41.08 -35.59
CA PHE A 420 -29.58 41.50 -36.06
C PHE A 420 -29.13 40.69 -37.28
N THR A 421 -28.38 41.33 -38.18
CA THR A 421 -27.93 40.80 -39.48
C THR A 421 -26.80 39.76 -39.39
N GLU A 422 -26.24 39.53 -38.20
CA GLU A 422 -25.20 38.52 -38.01
C GLU A 422 -25.82 37.17 -37.65
N ASP A 423 -25.68 36.19 -38.56
CA ASP A 423 -26.17 34.80 -38.42
C ASP A 423 -25.49 33.99 -37.29
N LYS A 424 -24.77 34.64 -36.37
CA LYS A 424 -23.98 33.97 -35.32
C LYS A 424 -24.70 33.84 -33.97
N GLY A 425 -25.81 34.55 -33.76
CA GLY A 425 -26.59 34.47 -32.51
C GLY A 425 -25.83 34.98 -31.27
N ILE A 426 -26.26 34.53 -30.08
CA ILE A 426 -25.64 34.87 -28.78
C ILE A 426 -24.94 33.63 -28.22
N THR A 427 -23.64 33.72 -27.95
CA THR A 427 -22.90 32.65 -27.28
C THR A 427 -23.29 32.59 -25.80
N LEU A 428 -23.87 31.47 -25.38
CA LEU A 428 -24.15 31.15 -23.98
C LEU A 428 -22.96 30.40 -23.37
N GLN A 429 -22.69 30.68 -22.10
CA GLN A 429 -21.63 30.02 -21.34
C GLN A 429 -22.19 29.47 -20.03
N ALA A 430 -21.70 28.31 -19.61
CA ALA A 430 -22.00 27.71 -18.31
C ALA A 430 -20.77 27.02 -17.73
N TYR A 431 -20.72 26.93 -16.41
CA TYR A 431 -19.58 26.41 -15.65
C TYR A 431 -20.08 25.41 -14.62
N ALA A 432 -19.33 24.33 -14.42
CA ALA A 432 -19.59 23.39 -13.35
C ALA A 432 -18.30 22.75 -12.86
N SER A 433 -18.27 22.43 -11.56
CA SER A 433 -17.17 21.71 -10.93
C SER A 433 -17.69 20.63 -10.00
N ALA A 434 -17.03 19.48 -10.00
CA ALA A 434 -17.34 18.36 -9.14
C ALA A 434 -16.06 17.77 -8.53
N LYS A 435 -16.14 17.33 -7.28
CA LYS A 435 -15.07 16.55 -6.64
C LYS A 435 -15.39 15.06 -6.74
N PRO A 436 -14.45 14.22 -7.20
CA PRO A 436 -14.59 12.79 -7.07
C PRO A 436 -14.47 12.37 -5.60
N PHE A 437 -15.44 11.64 -5.07
CA PHE A 437 -15.27 10.85 -3.86
C PHE A 437 -15.07 9.40 -4.30
N GLY A 438 -13.89 8.89 -4.02
CA GLY A 438 -13.49 7.53 -4.36
C GLY A 438 -12.24 7.18 -3.58
N GLY A 439 -12.22 5.96 -3.03
CA GLY A 439 -11.06 5.30 -2.44
C GLY A 439 -10.49 5.89 -1.15
N ARG A 440 -10.58 5.15 -0.04
CA ARG A 440 -9.64 5.33 1.09
C ARG A 440 -8.26 4.84 0.64
N VAL A 441 -7.49 5.72 0.02
CA VAL A 441 -6.12 5.42 -0.37
C VAL A 441 -5.22 5.57 0.85
N GLY A 442 -5.25 4.52 1.68
CA GLY A 442 -4.43 4.31 2.87
C GLY A 442 -4.84 5.16 4.06
N PRO A 443 -4.76 4.65 5.29
CA PRO A 443 -4.59 5.52 6.44
C PRO A 443 -3.16 6.07 6.46
N MET A 444 -2.99 7.29 6.94
CA MET A 444 -1.67 7.90 7.09
C MET A 444 -0.98 7.36 8.36
N LEU A 445 -0.36 6.17 8.25
CA LEU A 445 0.26 5.48 9.40
C LEU A 445 1.62 6.05 9.83
N PHE A 446 2.33 6.70 8.90
CA PHE A 446 3.66 7.23 9.10
C PHE A 446 3.70 8.74 8.80
N GLY A 447 4.66 9.43 9.41
CA GLY A 447 4.89 10.85 9.22
C GLY A 447 5.88 11.08 8.09
N PHE A 448 5.93 12.32 7.60
CA PHE A 448 6.90 12.76 6.61
C PHE A 448 7.98 13.59 7.29
N GLY A 449 9.24 13.21 7.14
CA GLY A 449 10.34 13.82 7.87
C GLY A 449 10.72 15.23 7.41
N ASP A 450 10.26 15.65 6.23
CA ASP A 450 10.53 16.98 5.68
C ASP A 450 9.36 17.53 4.81
N GLN A 451 9.50 18.77 4.33
CA GLN A 451 8.46 19.43 3.52
C GLN A 451 8.31 18.86 2.10
N SER A 452 9.42 18.38 1.53
CA SER A 452 9.53 17.78 0.20
C SER A 452 9.11 16.30 0.16
N VAL A 453 8.85 15.72 1.33
CA VAL A 453 8.43 14.34 1.53
C VAL A 453 9.45 13.36 0.94
N THR A 454 10.73 13.48 1.36
CA THR A 454 11.80 12.58 0.89
C THR A 454 11.90 11.29 1.70
N HIS A 455 11.54 11.31 2.99
CA HIS A 455 11.65 10.14 3.86
C HIS A 455 10.52 10.03 4.88
N ILE A 456 10.40 8.85 5.46
CA ILE A 456 9.34 8.42 6.37
C ILE A 456 9.87 8.36 7.78
N VAL A 457 9.09 8.88 8.73
CA VAL A 457 9.41 8.86 10.16
C VAL A 457 8.21 8.33 10.97
N PRO A 458 8.42 7.84 12.20
CA PRO A 458 7.32 7.48 13.09
C PRO A 458 6.32 8.65 13.29
N ARG A 459 5.03 8.38 13.06
CA ARG A 459 3.95 9.35 13.26
C ARG A 459 3.42 9.27 14.68
N ALA A 460 3.33 10.41 15.36
CA ALA A 460 2.30 10.58 16.38
C ALA A 460 1.85 12.02 16.52
N ASP A 461 0.59 12.14 16.87
CA ASP A 461 -0.05 13.37 17.32
C ASP A 461 0.43 13.70 18.75
N SER A 462 1.09 14.84 18.92
CA SER A 462 1.66 15.28 20.19
C SER A 462 0.61 15.72 21.22
N THR A 463 -0.64 15.91 20.81
CA THR A 463 -1.66 16.58 21.63
C THR A 463 -2.78 15.67 22.14
N ALA A 464 -3.08 14.55 21.47
CA ALA A 464 -4.10 13.61 22.00
C ALA A 464 -3.99 12.13 21.53
N GLY A 465 -2.81 11.52 21.70
CA GLY A 465 -2.72 10.07 21.91
C GLY A 465 -2.92 9.16 20.69
N GLN A 466 -3.06 9.67 19.46
CA GLN A 466 -3.09 8.81 18.26
C GLN A 466 -1.67 8.32 17.88
N ARG A 467 -1.33 7.11 18.33
CA ARG A 467 -0.04 6.44 18.11
C ARG A 467 -0.12 5.50 16.92
N ARG A 468 -0.14 6.07 15.71
CA ARG A 468 -0.45 5.33 14.47
C ARG A 468 0.66 4.38 14.04
N THR A 469 1.94 4.74 14.20
CA THR A 469 3.07 3.87 13.85
C THR A 469 3.31 2.76 14.86
N LEU A 470 2.97 3.01 16.13
CA LEU A 470 3.27 2.14 17.27
C LEU A 470 2.92 0.65 17.07
N PRO A 471 1.73 0.26 16.57
CA PRO A 471 1.39 -1.15 16.39
C PRO A 471 1.94 -1.78 15.10
N TYR A 472 2.66 -1.03 14.26
CA TYR A 472 3.14 -1.49 12.96
C TYR A 472 4.65 -1.67 12.87
N LEU A 473 5.40 -1.01 13.74
CA LEU A 473 6.85 -1.02 13.68
C LEU A 473 7.44 -0.99 15.07
N SER A 474 8.51 -1.75 15.27
CA SER A 474 9.28 -1.73 16.51
C SER A 474 10.76 -1.49 16.22
N GLY A 475 11.41 -0.71 17.08
CA GLY A 475 12.87 -0.60 17.10
C GLY A 475 13.49 -1.67 18.00
N LEU A 476 14.81 -1.77 17.95
CA LEU A 476 15.58 -2.69 18.80
C LEU A 476 16.74 -1.94 19.45
N ARG A 477 16.91 -2.17 20.75
CA ARG A 477 18.07 -1.71 21.51
C ARG A 477 19.00 -2.88 21.77
N VAL A 478 20.22 -2.79 21.25
CA VAL A 478 21.27 -3.80 21.42
C VAL A 478 22.37 -3.28 22.36
N PRO A 479 23.00 -4.17 23.17
CA PRO A 479 24.00 -3.78 24.17
C PRO A 479 25.35 -3.33 23.58
N GLY A 480 25.62 -3.63 22.30
CA GLY A 480 26.91 -3.38 21.64
C GLY A 480 28.03 -4.33 22.10
N GLY A 481 29.21 -4.22 21.46
CA GLY A 481 30.42 -4.99 21.81
C GLY A 481 30.63 -6.26 20.96
N SER A 482 31.52 -7.14 21.43
CA SER A 482 31.78 -8.45 20.80
C SER A 482 30.55 -9.34 20.86
N PHE A 483 30.29 -10.08 19.79
CA PHE A 483 29.13 -10.95 19.69
C PHE A 483 29.13 -12.03 20.78
N ALA A 484 27.98 -12.21 21.44
CA ALA A 484 27.71 -13.33 22.32
C ALA A 484 26.43 -14.05 21.90
N ALA A 485 26.40 -15.38 22.05
CA ALA A 485 25.22 -16.17 21.74
C ALA A 485 24.00 -15.67 22.54
N GLY A 486 22.86 -15.51 21.85
CA GLY A 486 21.63 -14.92 22.39
C GLY A 486 21.48 -13.42 22.14
N GLN A 487 22.53 -12.72 21.72
CA GLN A 487 22.43 -11.33 21.28
C GLN A 487 21.95 -11.24 19.82
N PRO A 488 21.01 -10.35 19.48
CA PRO A 488 20.56 -10.15 18.11
C PRO A 488 21.71 -9.81 17.15
N ILE A 489 21.60 -10.28 15.91
CA ILE A 489 22.51 -9.93 14.82
C ILE A 489 21.74 -9.08 13.80
N PRO A 490 22.23 -7.88 13.40
CA PRO A 490 23.49 -7.22 13.78
C PRO A 490 23.58 -6.77 15.25
N THR A 491 24.80 -6.72 15.80
CA THR A 491 25.08 -6.21 17.16
C THR A 491 25.28 -4.69 17.21
N ASP A 492 25.38 -4.04 16.05
CA ASP A 492 25.54 -2.58 15.93
C ASP A 492 24.18 -1.86 16.06
N GLN A 493 24.11 -0.89 16.98
CA GLN A 493 22.93 -0.07 17.19
C GLN A 493 22.59 0.81 15.99
N ALA A 494 23.55 1.16 15.13
CA ALA A 494 23.32 1.99 13.94
C ALA A 494 22.41 1.31 12.91
N PHE A 495 22.38 -0.03 12.89
CA PHE A 495 21.50 -0.80 12.01
C PHE A 495 20.02 -0.68 12.43
N TRP A 496 19.76 -0.55 13.73
CA TRP A 496 18.41 -0.65 14.29
C TRP A 496 17.75 0.72 14.46
N LEU A 497 16.46 0.76 14.17
CA LEU A 497 15.64 1.93 14.46
C LEU A 497 15.66 2.25 15.96
N SER A 498 16.13 3.44 16.31
CA SER A 498 16.47 3.82 17.70
C SER A 498 15.66 4.98 18.27
N GLY A 499 14.85 5.68 17.46
CA GLY A 499 14.13 6.88 17.91
C GLY A 499 13.02 7.39 16.99
N LEU A 500 12.37 8.47 17.44
CA LEU A 500 11.13 9.01 16.86
C LEU A 500 11.32 9.90 15.62
N SER A 501 12.52 10.41 15.42
CA SER A 501 12.93 11.18 14.23
C SER A 501 13.79 10.35 13.29
N SER A 502 14.06 9.09 13.64
CA SER A 502 14.88 8.21 12.83
C SER A 502 14.13 7.86 11.53
N PRO A 503 14.77 8.03 10.36
CA PRO A 503 14.20 7.60 9.10
C PRO A 503 13.96 6.09 9.11
N ILE A 504 12.72 5.68 8.86
CA ILE A 504 12.33 4.27 8.70
C ILE A 504 12.66 3.79 7.28
N GLY A 505 12.57 4.71 6.33
CA GLY A 505 12.76 4.47 4.91
C GLY A 505 12.53 5.77 4.16
N GLY A 506 12.71 5.75 2.85
CA GLY A 506 12.64 6.98 2.07
C GLY A 506 12.70 6.75 0.58
N ALA A 507 12.65 7.85 -0.15
CA ALA A 507 12.94 7.87 -1.56
C ALA A 507 14.42 7.50 -1.71
N PRO A 508 14.76 6.53 -2.56
CA PRO A 508 16.05 5.88 -2.43
C PRO A 508 17.28 6.77 -2.80
N THR A 509 17.08 8.00 -3.30
CA THR A 509 18.13 9.02 -3.49
C THR A 509 18.29 10.03 -2.33
N SER A 510 17.61 9.85 -1.19
CA SER A 510 17.52 10.88 -0.14
C SER A 510 18.76 11.00 0.77
N GLY A 511 19.80 10.17 0.60
CA GLY A 511 21.06 10.23 1.36
C GLY A 511 20.87 10.11 2.88
N THR A 512 19.77 9.51 3.32
CA THR A 512 19.34 9.48 4.72
C THR A 512 19.88 8.21 5.39
N PRO A 513 20.31 8.26 6.67
CA PRO A 513 20.83 7.08 7.36
C PRO A 513 19.85 5.90 7.30
N ILE A 514 20.37 4.72 6.96
CA ILE A 514 19.59 3.50 6.79
C ILE A 514 19.43 2.84 8.16
N THR A 515 18.19 2.76 8.64
CA THR A 515 17.86 1.99 9.84
C THR A 515 16.72 1.03 9.54
N PHE A 516 16.68 -0.09 10.26
CA PHE A 516 15.70 -1.14 10.07
C PHE A 516 14.76 -1.26 11.26
N GLY A 517 13.46 -1.35 10.96
CA GLY A 517 12.41 -1.58 11.95
C GLY A 517 11.80 -2.97 11.83
N ILE A 518 11.43 -3.55 12.96
CA ILE A 518 10.82 -4.87 13.07
C ILE A 518 9.34 -4.72 12.69
N PRO A 519 8.86 -5.44 11.67
CA PRO A 519 7.50 -5.31 11.20
C PRO A 519 6.52 -5.90 12.22
N ASN A 520 5.40 -5.22 12.42
CA ASN A 520 4.31 -5.64 13.29
C ASN A 520 2.96 -5.27 12.64
N ILE A 521 1.83 -5.69 13.20
CA ILE A 521 0.51 -5.38 12.65
C ILE A 521 -0.57 -5.27 13.73
N LEU A 522 -1.47 -4.31 13.55
CA LEU A 522 -2.78 -4.31 14.18
C LEU A 522 -3.76 -5.05 13.28
N TYR A 523 -4.26 -6.22 13.72
CA TYR A 523 -4.99 -7.14 12.86
C TYR A 523 -6.50 -6.89 12.84
N ASP A 524 -7.18 -7.11 13.96
CA ASP A 524 -8.64 -7.00 14.07
C ASP A 524 -9.07 -6.69 15.52
N TYR A 525 -10.29 -6.16 15.71
CA TYR A 525 -10.82 -5.85 17.03
C TYR A 525 -12.33 -6.05 17.07
N VAL A 526 -12.91 -6.51 18.17
CA VAL A 526 -14.38 -6.63 18.30
C VAL A 526 -14.99 -5.45 19.05
N SER A 527 -14.28 -4.92 20.06
CA SER A 527 -14.73 -3.80 20.89
C SER A 527 -13.61 -2.82 21.21
N GLU A 528 -13.94 -1.64 21.73
CA GLU A 528 -12.97 -0.64 22.22
C GLU A 528 -11.93 -1.22 23.18
N ALA A 529 -12.34 -2.16 24.02
CA ALA A 529 -11.46 -2.78 25.00
C ALA A 529 -10.27 -3.50 24.33
N ASP A 530 -10.42 -3.98 23.10
CA ASP A 530 -9.37 -4.67 22.33
C ASP A 530 -8.33 -3.70 21.77
N LEU A 531 -8.60 -2.40 21.75
CA LEU A 531 -7.67 -1.36 21.29
C LEU A 531 -7.13 -0.49 22.44
N SER A 532 -7.60 -0.72 23.66
CA SER A 532 -7.27 0.09 24.83
C SER A 532 -5.76 0.18 25.08
N GLN A 533 -5.04 -0.94 24.97
CA GLN A 533 -3.59 -0.99 25.11
C GLN A 533 -2.88 -0.13 24.06
N HIS A 534 -3.34 -0.17 22.82
CA HIS A 534 -2.76 0.59 21.71
C HIS A 534 -2.97 2.11 21.84
N ALA A 535 -4.00 2.54 22.58
CA ALA A 535 -4.30 3.95 22.81
C ALA A 535 -3.59 4.51 24.05
N THR A 536 -3.42 3.71 25.11
CA THR A 536 -2.97 4.18 26.43
C THR A 536 -1.54 3.79 26.82
N ASP A 537 -0.88 2.92 26.05
CA ASP A 537 0.50 2.47 26.28
C ASP A 537 1.42 3.68 26.57
N PRO A 538 2.38 3.67 27.52
CA PRO A 538 3.19 4.85 27.85
C PRO A 538 4.42 5.05 26.95
N THR A 539 4.78 4.07 26.11
CA THR A 539 6.07 3.93 25.42
C THR A 539 6.30 4.95 24.27
N GLY A 540 5.36 5.87 24.03
CA GLY A 540 5.46 6.92 23.01
C GLY A 540 4.96 6.49 21.62
N LYS A 541 5.70 6.87 20.55
CA LYS A 541 5.28 6.71 19.14
C LYS A 541 5.80 5.45 18.44
N LEU A 542 6.75 4.74 19.07
CA LEU A 542 7.45 3.58 18.53
C LEU A 542 7.75 2.61 19.68
N LEU A 543 7.47 1.33 19.49
CA LEU A 543 7.82 0.30 20.47
C LEU A 543 9.33 0.01 20.34
N ILE A 544 10.08 0.06 21.43
CA ILE A 544 11.50 -0.34 21.43
C ILE A 544 11.63 -1.64 22.22
N ILE A 545 12.13 -2.67 21.58
CA ILE A 545 12.42 -3.95 22.20
C ILE A 545 13.78 -3.87 22.86
N GLU A 546 13.87 -4.33 24.10
CA GLU A 546 15.08 -4.26 24.92
C GLU A 546 15.43 -5.62 25.53
N GLN A 547 16.64 -5.73 26.03
CA GLN A 547 17.09 -6.91 26.76
C GLN A 547 16.35 -7.03 28.11
N ASN A 548 15.81 -8.21 28.40
CA ASN A 548 15.23 -8.51 29.70
C ASN A 548 16.30 -8.86 30.75
N ALA A 549 16.05 -8.44 31.99
CA ALA A 549 16.99 -8.62 33.10
C ALA A 549 17.02 -10.05 33.65
N ASN A 550 15.95 -10.84 33.50
CA ASN A 550 15.88 -12.23 33.93
C ASN A 550 14.78 -13.01 33.18
N ALA A 551 14.79 -14.35 33.33
CA ALA A 551 13.87 -15.28 32.66
C ALA A 551 12.39 -15.14 33.06
N LEU A 552 12.10 -14.57 34.25
CA LEU A 552 10.74 -14.49 34.81
C LEU A 552 9.95 -13.28 34.30
N VAL A 553 10.61 -12.30 33.67
CA VAL A 553 9.93 -11.14 33.09
C VAL A 553 9.28 -11.54 31.76
N SER A 554 7.95 -11.72 31.78
CA SER A 554 7.12 -11.81 30.58
C SER A 554 7.12 -10.48 29.80
N GLY A 555 6.88 -10.57 28.49
CA GLY A 555 7.14 -9.52 27.49
C GLY A 555 6.71 -8.11 27.91
N ARG A 556 7.64 -7.14 27.87
CA ARG A 556 7.31 -5.74 28.14
C ARG A 556 6.43 -5.15 27.04
N GLU A 557 6.47 -5.77 25.86
CA GLU A 557 5.82 -5.36 24.63
C GLU A 557 4.32 -5.69 24.68
N LYS A 558 3.47 -4.71 24.34
CA LYS A 558 2.00 -4.78 24.51
C LYS A 558 1.19 -4.32 23.30
N VAL A 559 1.85 -4.13 22.15
CA VAL A 559 1.22 -3.51 20.98
C VAL A 559 1.45 -4.32 19.71
N GLY A 560 0.50 -4.19 18.78
CA GLY A 560 0.42 -5.05 17.59
C GLY A 560 0.21 -6.51 17.99
N LEU A 561 0.95 -7.44 17.40
CA LEU A 561 0.91 -8.87 17.72
C LEU A 561 1.56 -9.25 19.07
N TYR A 562 2.10 -8.28 19.81
CA TYR A 562 2.47 -8.48 21.22
C TYR A 562 1.26 -8.39 22.17
N ASP A 563 0.16 -7.76 21.73
CA ASP A 563 -1.13 -7.86 22.42
C ASP A 563 -1.69 -9.27 22.20
N SER A 564 -1.99 -9.98 23.30
CA SER A 564 -2.48 -11.36 23.27
C SER A 564 -3.79 -11.52 22.50
N ARG A 565 -4.67 -10.51 22.52
CA ARG A 565 -5.95 -10.54 21.79
C ARG A 565 -5.74 -10.40 20.29
N GLN A 566 -4.82 -9.52 19.89
CA GLN A 566 -4.47 -9.34 18.49
C GLN A 566 -3.81 -10.61 17.93
N TYR A 567 -2.84 -11.15 18.66
CA TYR A 567 -2.16 -12.38 18.27
C TYR A 567 -3.12 -13.56 18.18
N ALA A 568 -3.96 -13.79 19.18
CA ALA A 568 -4.86 -14.94 19.19
C ALA A 568 -5.84 -14.93 18.01
N ARG A 569 -6.39 -13.75 17.65
CA ARG A 569 -7.24 -13.60 16.45
C ARG A 569 -6.47 -13.82 15.15
N PHE A 570 -5.21 -13.44 15.13
CA PHE A 570 -4.36 -13.62 13.96
C PHE A 570 -3.96 -15.09 13.79
N ALA A 571 -3.55 -15.73 14.88
CA ALA A 571 -3.14 -17.13 14.93
C ALA A 571 -4.32 -18.11 14.78
N SER A 572 -5.56 -17.73 15.13
CA SER A 572 -6.74 -18.59 14.99
C SER A 572 -7.07 -18.99 13.55
N HIS A 573 -6.41 -18.38 12.56
CA HIS A 573 -6.49 -18.79 11.16
C HIS A 573 -5.73 -20.08 10.85
N LEU A 574 -4.80 -20.47 11.72
CA LEU A 574 -4.14 -21.75 11.66
C LEU A 574 -5.07 -22.83 12.23
N ASP A 575 -5.87 -23.44 11.36
CA ASP A 575 -6.75 -24.56 11.69
C ASP A 575 -6.06 -25.87 11.30
N VAL A 576 -5.48 -26.55 12.29
CA VAL A 576 -4.71 -27.78 12.11
C VAL A 576 -5.40 -28.95 12.78
N SER A 577 -5.55 -30.05 12.03
CA SER A 577 -6.18 -31.28 12.53
C SER A 577 -5.28 -32.06 13.49
N ASP A 578 -3.96 -32.02 13.27
CA ASP A 578 -2.93 -32.59 14.14
C ASP A 578 -1.81 -31.55 14.37
N PRO A 579 -1.61 -31.04 15.60
CA PRO A 579 -0.55 -30.08 15.92
C PRO A 579 0.88 -30.59 15.68
N THR A 580 1.06 -31.92 15.57
CA THR A 580 2.38 -32.55 15.33
C THR A 580 2.71 -32.69 13.83
N LEU A 581 1.72 -32.56 12.96
CA LEU A 581 1.87 -32.67 11.51
C LEU A 581 0.99 -31.64 10.78
N VAL A 582 1.58 -30.50 10.42
CA VAL A 582 0.91 -29.46 9.63
C VAL A 582 1.10 -29.74 8.14
N THR A 583 0.00 -29.93 7.40
CA THR A 583 0.04 -30.23 5.96
C THR A 583 0.13 -28.97 5.09
N ALA A 584 0.63 -29.10 3.85
CA ALA A 584 0.71 -27.99 2.90
C ALA A 584 -0.67 -27.39 2.55
N THR A 585 -1.72 -28.22 2.50
CA THR A 585 -3.09 -27.78 2.24
C THR A 585 -3.68 -26.98 3.38
N GLU A 586 -3.44 -27.38 4.63
CA GLU A 586 -3.85 -26.61 5.82
C GLU A 586 -3.16 -25.24 5.84
N ILE A 587 -1.85 -25.20 5.57
CA ILE A 587 -1.10 -23.94 5.45
C ILE A 587 -1.71 -23.03 4.38
N GLU A 588 -2.03 -23.56 3.19
CA GLU A 588 -2.63 -22.77 2.12
C GLU A 588 -4.01 -22.22 2.49
N LYS A 589 -4.86 -23.03 3.14
CA LYS A 589 -6.16 -22.58 3.65
C LYS A 589 -5.99 -21.47 4.69
N SER A 590 -5.03 -21.59 5.60
CA SER A 590 -4.72 -20.56 6.60
C SER A 590 -4.20 -19.27 5.98
N LEU A 591 -3.33 -19.37 4.98
CA LEU A 591 -2.78 -18.22 4.25
C LEU A 591 -3.83 -17.46 3.45
N GLU A 592 -4.82 -18.15 2.89
CA GLU A 592 -5.98 -17.45 2.33
C GLU A 592 -6.90 -16.88 3.41
N SER A 593 -7.18 -17.66 4.45
CA SER A 593 -8.09 -17.28 5.53
C SER A 593 -7.65 -15.97 6.21
N VAL A 594 -6.35 -15.79 6.49
CA VAL A 594 -5.83 -14.57 7.12
C VAL A 594 -5.95 -13.31 6.24
N ARG A 595 -6.16 -13.49 4.93
CA ARG A 595 -6.39 -12.37 3.99
C ARG A 595 -7.82 -11.85 4.01
N GLN A 596 -8.76 -12.52 4.71
CA GLN A 596 -10.13 -12.04 4.83
C GLN A 596 -10.19 -10.61 5.40
N ALA A 597 -11.24 -9.88 5.05
CA ALA A 597 -11.45 -8.51 5.53
C ALA A 597 -11.68 -8.47 7.04
N THR A 598 -10.99 -7.55 7.72
CA THR A 598 -11.14 -7.30 9.17
C THR A 598 -11.88 -5.99 9.45
N ARG A 599 -12.31 -5.75 10.70
CA ARG A 599 -12.96 -4.47 11.07
C ARG A 599 -12.00 -3.30 11.00
N TYR A 600 -10.73 -3.56 11.32
CA TYR A 600 -9.67 -2.59 11.11
C TYR A 600 -9.59 -2.17 9.63
N GLU A 601 -9.65 -3.14 8.72
CA GLU A 601 -9.60 -2.85 7.29
C GLU A 601 -10.87 -2.15 6.81
N ALA A 602 -12.04 -2.58 7.28
CA ALA A 602 -13.32 -1.93 6.99
C ALA A 602 -13.36 -0.47 7.47
N LEU A 603 -12.54 -0.10 8.45
CA LEU A 603 -12.38 1.28 8.92
C LEU A 603 -11.41 2.10 8.06
N ASN A 604 -10.29 1.51 7.62
CA ASN A 604 -9.16 2.26 7.07
C ASN A 604 -8.95 2.09 5.56
N TYR A 605 -9.47 1.02 4.96
CA TYR A 605 -9.29 0.68 3.55
C TYR A 605 -10.66 0.61 2.86
N MET A 606 -10.63 0.56 1.52
CA MET A 606 -11.80 0.26 0.71
C MET A 606 -11.69 -1.20 0.28
N ILE A 607 -12.72 -2.00 0.56
CA ILE A 607 -12.72 -3.46 0.35
C ILE A 607 -13.72 -3.81 -0.76
N PRO A 608 -13.33 -4.61 -1.75
CA PRO A 608 -14.26 -5.04 -2.79
C PRO A 608 -15.21 -6.10 -2.24
N THR A 609 -16.49 -6.01 -2.60
CA THR A 609 -17.52 -7.01 -2.28
C THR A 609 -17.81 -7.88 -3.51
N MET A 610 -17.76 -9.19 -3.32
CA MET A 610 -17.93 -10.19 -4.40
C MET A 610 -19.23 -10.98 -4.29
N GLU A 611 -20.09 -10.63 -3.33
CA GLU A 611 -21.35 -11.33 -3.11
C GLU A 611 -22.44 -10.85 -4.09
N GLU A 612 -23.23 -11.78 -4.61
CA GLU A 612 -24.29 -11.55 -5.60
C GLU A 612 -25.61 -12.21 -5.16
N GLY A 613 -26.73 -11.73 -5.71
CA GLY A 613 -28.05 -12.31 -5.48
C GLY A 613 -28.49 -12.29 -4.01
N SER A 614 -29.01 -13.40 -3.50
CA SER A 614 -29.49 -13.50 -2.10
C SER A 614 -28.41 -13.33 -1.04
N GLN A 615 -27.13 -13.47 -1.42
CA GLN A 615 -25.98 -13.21 -0.53
C GLN A 615 -25.63 -11.72 -0.46
N ASN A 616 -26.22 -10.88 -1.31
CA ASN A 616 -26.05 -9.43 -1.30
C ASN A 616 -27.42 -8.75 -1.20
N PRO A 617 -28.12 -8.88 -0.05
CA PRO A 617 -29.46 -8.31 0.12
C PRO A 617 -29.47 -6.79 -0.03
N GLU A 618 -28.32 -6.12 0.15
CA GLU A 618 -28.18 -4.69 -0.05
C GLU A 618 -27.96 -4.26 -1.51
N ASN A 619 -27.79 -5.21 -2.45
CA ASN A 619 -27.45 -4.97 -3.87
C ASN A 619 -26.20 -4.07 -4.05
N LEU A 620 -25.22 -4.19 -3.15
CA LEU A 620 -24.00 -3.41 -3.19
C LEU A 620 -22.84 -4.24 -3.77
N ALA A 621 -22.67 -4.22 -5.09
CA ALA A 621 -21.61 -4.96 -5.78
C ALA A 621 -20.41 -4.05 -6.11
N ALA A 622 -19.19 -4.60 -6.03
CA ALA A 622 -17.98 -3.91 -6.50
C ALA A 622 -17.85 -3.87 -8.04
N PHE A 623 -18.84 -4.42 -8.76
CA PHE A 623 -18.89 -4.42 -10.21
C PHE A 623 -19.07 -3.00 -10.77
N PRO A 624 -18.37 -2.61 -11.86
CA PRO A 624 -17.46 -3.41 -12.68
C PRO A 624 -15.98 -3.33 -12.26
N SER A 625 -15.64 -2.64 -11.17
CA SER A 625 -14.25 -2.38 -10.77
C SER A 625 -13.50 -3.66 -10.37
N ALA A 626 -14.19 -4.63 -9.77
CA ALA A 626 -13.66 -5.96 -9.50
C ALA A 626 -14.63 -7.02 -10.04
N VAL A 627 -14.10 -8.02 -10.75
CA VAL A 627 -14.91 -9.03 -11.45
C VAL A 627 -14.49 -10.43 -11.01
N LYS A 628 -15.45 -11.26 -10.61
CA LYS A 628 -15.22 -12.67 -10.30
C LYS A 628 -14.87 -13.46 -11.57
N LYS A 629 -13.78 -14.24 -11.54
CA LYS A 629 -13.26 -15.00 -12.70
C LYS A 629 -13.20 -16.51 -12.53
N GLY A 630 -13.43 -17.00 -11.32
CA GLY A 630 -13.40 -18.42 -11.02
C GLY A 630 -13.30 -18.65 -9.52
N ASN A 631 -12.84 -19.83 -9.12
CA ASN A 631 -12.53 -20.16 -7.73
C ASN A 631 -11.10 -20.73 -7.63
N ASN A 632 -10.47 -20.57 -6.48
CA ASN A 632 -9.20 -21.20 -6.15
C ASN A 632 -9.38 -22.73 -6.10
N PRO A 633 -8.56 -23.50 -6.82
CA PRO A 633 -8.70 -24.96 -6.89
C PRO A 633 -8.41 -25.69 -5.56
N ILE A 634 -7.66 -25.07 -4.65
CA ILE A 634 -7.27 -25.64 -3.35
C ILE A 634 -8.30 -25.31 -2.27
N THR A 635 -8.72 -24.04 -2.19
CA THR A 635 -9.58 -23.55 -1.10
C THR A 635 -11.05 -23.40 -1.47
N GLY A 636 -11.37 -23.33 -2.77
CA GLY A 636 -12.72 -23.06 -3.27
C GLY A 636 -13.15 -21.58 -3.22
N ASN A 637 -12.31 -20.68 -2.71
CA ASN A 637 -12.62 -19.25 -2.60
C ASN A 637 -12.67 -18.56 -3.97
N PRO A 638 -13.54 -17.56 -4.19
CA PRO A 638 -13.63 -16.87 -5.48
C PRO A 638 -12.35 -16.12 -5.83
N PHE A 639 -11.87 -16.27 -7.07
CA PHE A 639 -10.87 -15.40 -7.67
C PHE A 639 -11.53 -14.18 -8.29
N TYR A 640 -10.87 -13.03 -8.14
CA TYR A 640 -11.28 -11.79 -8.77
C TYR A 640 -10.15 -11.14 -9.55
N GLU A 641 -10.53 -10.39 -10.57
CA GLU A 641 -9.65 -9.52 -11.33
C GLU A 641 -9.99 -8.06 -11.05
N LEU A 642 -8.94 -7.25 -10.84
CA LEU A 642 -8.96 -5.82 -10.68
C LEU A 642 -8.22 -5.18 -11.85
N TYR A 643 -8.82 -4.17 -12.48
CA TYR A 643 -8.13 -3.40 -13.50
C TYR A 643 -6.97 -2.61 -12.88
N ALA A 644 -5.73 -2.98 -13.24
CA ALA A 644 -4.51 -2.46 -12.66
C ALA A 644 -3.34 -2.74 -13.63
N PRO A 645 -3.19 -1.97 -14.73
CA PRO A 645 -2.19 -2.25 -15.75
C PRO A 645 -0.76 -2.20 -15.18
N LEU A 646 0.08 -3.15 -15.57
CA LEU A 646 1.47 -3.26 -15.13
C LEU A 646 2.43 -2.70 -16.19
N PHE A 647 2.34 -3.13 -17.44
CA PHE A 647 3.19 -2.64 -18.53
C PHE A 647 2.42 -2.55 -19.85
N GLY A 648 2.99 -1.93 -20.88
CA GLY A 648 2.39 -1.78 -22.21
C GLY A 648 2.67 -0.43 -22.86
N PRO A 649 2.42 -0.30 -24.18
CA PRO A 649 2.85 0.86 -24.98
C PRO A 649 2.29 2.20 -24.47
N ASP A 650 1.10 2.19 -23.88
CA ASP A 650 0.42 3.37 -23.34
C ASP A 650 0.51 3.46 -21.80
N THR A 651 1.47 2.78 -21.18
CA THR A 651 1.67 2.79 -19.73
C THR A 651 3.00 3.42 -19.36
N LEU A 652 3.22 3.66 -18.06
CA LEU A 652 4.49 4.18 -17.55
C LEU A 652 5.67 3.26 -17.88
N TYR A 653 5.42 1.95 -17.90
CA TYR A 653 6.43 0.93 -18.17
C TYR A 653 6.11 0.27 -19.51
N THR A 654 6.74 0.75 -20.58
CA THR A 654 6.40 0.32 -21.95
C THR A 654 6.70 -1.15 -22.21
N THR A 655 7.71 -1.70 -21.54
CA THR A 655 8.14 -3.09 -21.65
C THR A 655 8.57 -3.64 -20.28
N PRO A 656 8.63 -4.96 -20.10
CA PRO A 656 9.20 -5.57 -18.90
C PRO A 656 10.64 -5.10 -18.59
N ALA A 657 11.45 -4.78 -19.61
CA ALA A 657 12.81 -4.27 -19.41
C ALA A 657 12.85 -2.93 -18.67
N VAL A 658 11.86 -2.06 -18.88
CA VAL A 658 11.74 -0.78 -18.14
C VAL A 658 11.46 -1.05 -16.67
N ILE A 659 10.62 -2.05 -16.35
CA ILE A 659 10.37 -2.47 -14.96
C ILE A 659 11.66 -2.91 -14.30
N ILE A 660 12.45 -3.77 -14.97
CA ILE A 660 13.72 -4.26 -14.43
C ILE A 660 14.69 -3.09 -14.18
N GLY A 661 14.78 -2.13 -15.10
CA GLY A 661 15.61 -0.93 -14.90
C GLY A 661 15.23 -0.12 -13.66
N VAL A 662 13.92 0.11 -13.42
CA VAL A 662 13.43 0.80 -12.22
C VAL A 662 13.78 0.03 -10.95
N ILE A 663 13.68 -1.29 -10.98
CA ILE A 663 14.00 -2.15 -9.82
C ILE A 663 15.51 -2.18 -9.56
N GLN A 664 16.34 -2.25 -10.59
CA GLN A 664 17.79 -2.16 -10.45
C GLN A 664 18.23 -0.81 -9.86
N GLU A 665 17.63 0.30 -10.30
CA GLU A 665 17.85 1.62 -9.70
C GLU A 665 17.45 1.62 -8.22
N TYR A 666 16.28 1.04 -7.90
CA TYR A 666 15.78 0.92 -6.53
C TYR A 666 16.69 0.09 -5.61
N LEU A 667 17.21 -1.04 -6.13
CA LEU A 667 18.12 -1.94 -5.40
C LEU A 667 19.52 -1.34 -5.25
N GLY A 668 20.05 -0.70 -6.30
CA GLY A 668 21.35 -0.04 -6.26
C GLY A 668 21.41 1.06 -5.20
N GLN A 669 20.30 1.76 -5.00
CA GLN A 669 20.18 2.76 -3.94
C GLN A 669 20.01 2.15 -2.53
N SER A 670 19.82 0.84 -2.44
CA SER A 670 19.76 0.09 -1.18
C SER A 670 21.05 -0.69 -0.88
N SER A 671 22.12 -0.53 -1.66
CA SER A 671 23.37 -1.29 -1.56
C SER A 671 24.03 -1.18 -0.18
N ASP A 672 24.08 0.02 0.37
CA ASP A 672 24.72 0.29 1.67
C ASP A 672 24.05 -0.52 2.79
N ALA A 673 22.75 -0.78 2.65
CA ALA A 673 21.97 -1.61 3.57
C ALA A 673 22.38 -3.09 3.53
N ILE A 674 22.68 -3.58 2.33
CA ILE A 674 23.14 -4.95 2.05
C ILE A 674 24.56 -5.12 2.59
N GLU A 675 25.45 -4.15 2.35
CA GLU A 675 26.83 -4.15 2.83
C GLU A 675 26.90 -4.15 4.36
N LEU A 676 26.13 -3.28 5.02
CA LEU A 676 26.05 -3.20 6.48
C LEU A 676 25.65 -4.54 7.10
N TYR A 677 24.72 -5.27 6.48
CA TYR A 677 24.33 -6.59 6.93
C TYR A 677 25.43 -7.64 6.72
N LEU A 678 26.09 -7.66 5.55
CA LEU A 678 27.19 -8.59 5.27
C LEU A 678 28.38 -8.39 6.22
N ASP A 679 28.70 -7.15 6.54
CA ASP A 679 29.74 -6.81 7.52
C ASP A 679 29.39 -7.27 8.93
N SER A 680 28.11 -7.19 9.32
CA SER A 680 27.67 -7.73 10.60
C SER A 680 27.85 -9.25 10.69
N LEU A 681 27.57 -9.99 9.60
CA LEU A 681 27.76 -11.44 9.55
C LEU A 681 29.25 -11.80 9.61
N LYS A 682 30.12 -10.97 9.03
CA LYS A 682 31.58 -11.12 9.11
C LYS A 682 32.08 -11.00 10.54
N THR A 683 31.61 -9.99 11.27
CA THR A 683 31.97 -9.78 12.68
C THR A 683 31.57 -11.00 13.52
N VAL A 684 30.33 -11.47 13.37
CA VAL A 684 29.84 -12.67 14.08
C VAL A 684 30.68 -13.91 13.76
N ALA A 685 30.98 -14.16 12.48
CA ALA A 685 31.79 -15.31 12.09
C ALA A 685 33.22 -15.22 12.65
N THR A 686 33.79 -14.01 12.73
CA THR A 686 35.12 -13.77 13.31
C THR A 686 35.13 -14.09 14.80
N ASP A 687 34.09 -13.67 15.53
CA ASP A 687 33.96 -13.93 16.97
C ASP A 687 33.78 -15.44 17.26
N ILE A 688 33.01 -16.15 16.43
CA ILE A 688 32.86 -17.62 16.53
C ILE A 688 34.19 -18.33 16.28
N ALA A 689 34.92 -17.93 15.22
CA ALA A 689 36.22 -18.51 14.91
C ALA A 689 37.27 -18.21 15.99
N GLY A 690 37.17 -17.05 16.66
CA GLY A 690 38.03 -16.62 17.75
C GLY A 690 37.71 -17.24 19.12
N THR A 691 36.62 -18.01 19.25
CA THR A 691 36.25 -18.64 20.51
C THR A 691 37.29 -19.68 20.93
N ALA A 692 37.86 -19.54 22.12
CA ALA A 692 38.90 -20.43 22.63
C ALA A 692 38.37 -21.87 22.78
N THR A 693 39.13 -22.88 22.33
CA THR A 693 38.77 -24.30 22.49
C THR A 693 39.99 -25.13 22.85
N ILE A 694 39.76 -26.24 23.56
CA ILE A 694 40.76 -27.24 23.94
C ILE A 694 41.24 -27.98 22.68
N GLY A 695 40.37 -28.18 21.69
CA GLY A 695 40.71 -28.77 20.39
C GLY A 695 41.54 -27.89 19.44
N GLY A 696 41.86 -26.65 19.83
CA GLY A 696 42.66 -25.70 19.07
C GLY A 696 41.87 -24.80 18.12
N ALA A 697 42.53 -23.82 17.49
CA ALA A 697 41.89 -22.73 16.73
C ALA A 697 41.05 -23.17 15.50
N SER A 698 41.11 -24.44 15.09
CA SER A 698 40.36 -24.95 13.93
C SER A 698 38.99 -25.57 14.29
N THR A 699 38.69 -25.77 15.57
CA THR A 699 37.51 -26.53 16.03
C THR A 699 36.19 -25.95 15.54
N TYR A 700 36.05 -24.61 15.54
CA TYR A 700 34.82 -23.90 15.14
C TYR A 700 34.90 -23.22 13.77
N LYS A 701 35.98 -23.43 13.02
CA LYS A 701 36.20 -22.80 11.71
C LYS A 701 35.06 -23.14 10.73
N ASP A 702 34.70 -24.42 10.61
CA ASP A 702 33.63 -24.85 9.69
C ASP A 702 32.27 -24.28 10.09
N ALA A 703 32.05 -24.01 11.39
CA ALA A 703 30.83 -23.38 11.88
C ALA A 703 30.79 -21.88 11.53
N ALA A 704 31.90 -21.16 11.72
CA ALA A 704 32.05 -19.77 11.30
C ALA A 704 31.90 -19.61 9.77
N GLU A 705 32.54 -20.49 8.99
CA GLU A 705 32.49 -20.45 7.53
C GLU A 705 31.08 -20.71 6.95
N SER A 706 30.18 -21.34 7.72
CA SER A 706 28.77 -21.48 7.31
C SER A 706 27.99 -20.16 7.36
N ILE A 707 28.43 -19.20 8.19
CA ILE A 707 27.81 -17.88 8.32
C ILE A 707 28.46 -16.92 7.31
N TYR A 708 29.78 -16.78 7.35
CA TYR A 708 30.54 -15.88 6.48
C TYR A 708 31.84 -16.53 6.00
N PRO A 709 32.23 -16.38 4.71
CA PRO A 709 33.39 -17.06 4.16
C PRO A 709 34.70 -16.34 4.52
N LEU A 710 35.24 -16.60 5.71
CA LEU A 710 36.45 -15.91 6.23
C LEU A 710 37.71 -16.08 5.37
N VAL A 711 37.82 -17.18 4.61
CA VAL A 711 39.00 -17.51 3.79
C VAL A 711 38.75 -17.32 2.30
N ALA A 712 37.64 -17.87 1.79
CA ALA A 712 37.35 -17.90 0.37
C ALA A 712 36.85 -16.56 -0.20
N GLY A 713 36.30 -15.68 0.65
CA GLY A 713 35.65 -14.44 0.24
C GLY A 713 34.24 -14.64 -0.32
N LEU A 714 33.46 -13.56 -0.39
CA LEU A 714 32.04 -13.55 -0.79
C LEU A 714 31.77 -13.83 -2.28
N THR A 715 32.81 -13.79 -3.12
CA THR A 715 32.69 -13.98 -4.58
C THR A 715 33.08 -15.38 -5.03
N ASN A 716 33.58 -16.23 -4.11
CA ASN A 716 34.01 -17.58 -4.46
C ASN A 716 32.83 -18.54 -4.51
N MET A 717 32.44 -18.91 -5.72
CA MET A 717 31.33 -19.81 -6.03
C MET A 717 31.80 -21.19 -6.52
N ALA A 718 33.07 -21.58 -6.28
CA ALA A 718 33.63 -22.82 -6.82
C ALA A 718 33.04 -24.10 -6.18
N ASN A 719 32.51 -24.02 -4.96
CA ASN A 719 31.92 -25.15 -4.24
C ASN A 719 30.52 -24.80 -3.71
N CYS A 720 29.51 -25.10 -4.52
CA CYS A 720 28.11 -24.75 -4.25
C CYS A 720 27.55 -25.42 -2.97
N ASP A 721 28.05 -26.60 -2.61
CA ASP A 721 27.59 -27.37 -1.44
C ASP A 721 28.05 -26.76 -0.09
N LYS A 722 29.06 -25.88 -0.13
CA LYS A 722 29.68 -25.27 1.06
C LYS A 722 29.50 -23.76 1.14
N LEU A 723 28.58 -23.19 0.37
CA LEU A 723 28.33 -21.75 0.40
C LEU A 723 27.77 -21.31 1.75
N SER A 724 28.39 -20.27 2.30
CA SER A 724 27.92 -19.61 3.51
C SER A 724 26.62 -18.83 3.27
N MET A 725 25.88 -18.51 4.33
CA MET A 725 24.70 -17.65 4.24
C MET A 725 25.02 -16.29 3.62
N ALA A 726 26.12 -15.65 4.04
CA ALA A 726 26.55 -14.36 3.49
C ALA A 726 26.88 -14.43 1.98
N THR A 727 27.49 -15.53 1.52
CA THR A 727 27.82 -15.73 0.09
C THR A 727 26.54 -15.85 -0.74
N ARG A 728 25.56 -16.61 -0.25
CA ARG A 728 24.25 -16.76 -0.89
C ARG A 728 23.50 -15.43 -0.96
N PHE A 729 23.50 -14.67 0.15
CA PHE A 729 22.86 -13.35 0.22
C PHE A 729 23.54 -12.34 -0.72
N ASN A 730 24.87 -12.30 -0.76
CA ASN A 730 25.63 -11.43 -1.65
C ASN A 730 25.36 -11.78 -3.13
N GLN A 731 25.38 -13.06 -3.50
CA GLN A 731 25.04 -13.49 -4.88
C GLN A 731 23.61 -13.09 -5.28
N PHE A 732 22.67 -13.13 -4.33
CA PHE A 732 21.27 -12.78 -4.59
C PHE A 732 21.05 -11.28 -4.88
N PHE A 733 21.70 -10.39 -4.12
CA PHE A 733 21.53 -8.94 -4.30
C PHE A 733 22.55 -8.29 -5.24
N ASN A 734 23.81 -8.73 -5.18
CA ASN A 734 24.93 -8.12 -5.90
C ASN A 734 25.43 -8.98 -7.08
N GLY A 735 24.87 -10.17 -7.29
CA GLY A 735 25.24 -11.03 -8.41
C GLY A 735 24.79 -10.46 -9.76
N THR A 736 25.58 -10.70 -10.81
CA THR A 736 25.31 -10.25 -12.18
C THR A 736 24.83 -11.35 -13.12
N SER A 737 24.95 -12.61 -12.70
CA SER A 737 24.50 -13.79 -13.45
C SER A 737 24.22 -14.94 -12.49
N THR A 738 23.37 -15.88 -12.87
CA THR A 738 23.13 -17.13 -12.13
C THR A 738 24.43 -17.87 -11.83
N ALA A 739 24.63 -18.25 -10.56
CA ALA A 739 25.73 -19.09 -10.11
C ALA A 739 25.28 -19.97 -8.94
N CYS A 740 25.70 -21.25 -8.91
CA CYS A 740 25.28 -22.23 -7.90
C CYS A 740 23.75 -22.31 -7.70
N ASP A 741 22.99 -22.25 -8.81
CA ASP A 741 21.52 -22.22 -8.83
C ASP A 741 20.88 -21.01 -8.10
N ILE A 742 21.68 -19.98 -7.77
CA ILE A 742 21.20 -18.73 -7.18
C ILE A 742 21.09 -17.69 -8.29
N ASN A 743 19.85 -17.37 -8.63
CA ASN A 743 19.52 -16.30 -9.56
C ASN A 743 19.55 -14.95 -8.81
N PRO A 744 20.22 -13.92 -9.35
CA PRO A 744 20.12 -12.55 -8.85
C PRO A 744 18.67 -12.04 -8.85
N LEU A 745 18.32 -11.20 -7.88
CA LEU A 745 16.96 -10.66 -7.71
C LEU A 745 16.38 -10.01 -8.99
N PRO A 746 17.12 -9.20 -9.78
CA PRO A 746 16.60 -8.66 -11.04
C PRO A 746 16.20 -9.74 -12.05
N ASP A 747 17.02 -10.78 -12.22
CA ASP A 747 16.77 -11.90 -13.15
C ASP A 747 15.56 -12.73 -12.70
N MET A 748 15.40 -12.87 -11.38
CA MET A 748 14.25 -13.55 -10.79
C MET A 748 12.94 -12.82 -11.04
N ILE A 749 12.93 -11.49 -10.93
CA ILE A 749 11.75 -10.69 -11.22
C ILE A 749 11.43 -10.72 -12.71
N GLN A 750 12.45 -10.69 -13.56
CA GLN A 750 12.26 -10.84 -15.00
C GLN A 750 11.58 -12.16 -15.33
N SER A 751 12.08 -13.26 -14.75
CA SER A 751 11.50 -14.61 -14.90
C SER A 751 10.07 -14.68 -14.38
N TYR A 752 9.80 -14.06 -13.23
CA TYR A 752 8.46 -13.99 -12.65
C TYR A 752 7.47 -13.27 -13.59
N ILE A 753 7.83 -12.10 -14.11
CA ILE A 753 6.96 -11.31 -15.00
C ILE A 753 6.70 -12.08 -16.31
N SER A 754 7.71 -12.72 -16.90
CA SER A 754 7.52 -13.54 -18.11
C SER A 754 6.60 -14.72 -17.85
N GLU A 755 6.83 -15.47 -16.76
CA GLU A 755 6.01 -16.64 -16.43
C GLU A 755 4.55 -16.28 -16.15
N GLN A 756 4.30 -15.19 -15.41
CA GLN A 756 2.92 -14.74 -15.18
C GLN A 756 2.25 -14.25 -16.47
N SER A 757 3.01 -13.62 -17.38
CA SER A 757 2.49 -13.18 -18.68
C SER A 757 2.11 -14.36 -19.59
N ASP A 758 2.90 -15.44 -19.55
CA ASP A 758 2.63 -16.67 -20.31
C ASP A 758 1.41 -17.43 -19.77
N LEU A 759 1.19 -17.40 -18.45
CA LEU A 759 0.05 -18.04 -17.80
C LEU A 759 -1.28 -17.34 -18.07
N SER A 760 -1.28 -16.03 -18.28
CA SER A 760 -2.51 -15.25 -18.51
C SER A 760 -2.27 -14.07 -19.44
N ALA A 761 -2.95 -14.08 -20.59
CA ALA A 761 -2.97 -12.97 -21.54
C ALA A 761 -3.48 -11.64 -20.92
N ASN A 762 -4.16 -11.71 -19.77
CA ASN A 762 -4.68 -10.54 -19.06
C ASN A 762 -3.75 -10.00 -17.97
N TYR A 763 -2.66 -10.71 -17.60
CA TYR A 763 -1.76 -10.34 -16.49
C TYR A 763 -1.21 -8.90 -16.63
N GLN A 764 -0.92 -8.51 -17.87
CA GLN A 764 -0.44 -7.17 -18.20
C GLN A 764 -1.44 -6.06 -17.80
N ASN A 765 -2.74 -6.31 -17.89
CA ASN A 765 -3.80 -5.31 -17.71
C ASN A 765 -4.54 -5.43 -16.37
N PHE A 766 -4.57 -6.63 -15.79
CA PHE A 766 -5.36 -6.96 -14.61
C PHE A 766 -4.48 -7.60 -13.54
N TYR A 767 -4.77 -7.26 -12.29
CA TYR A 767 -4.25 -7.97 -11.13
C TYR A 767 -5.30 -8.98 -10.64
N SER A 768 -4.89 -10.21 -10.35
CA SER A 768 -5.78 -11.28 -9.91
C SER A 768 -5.43 -11.76 -8.51
N SER A 769 -6.44 -11.96 -7.67
CA SER A 769 -6.27 -12.39 -6.28
C SER A 769 -7.50 -13.15 -5.78
N SER A 770 -7.35 -13.93 -4.72
CA SER A 770 -8.47 -14.63 -4.09
C SER A 770 -9.18 -13.73 -3.08
N TYR A 771 -10.50 -13.82 -3.03
CA TYR A 771 -11.33 -13.13 -2.06
C TYR A 771 -11.88 -14.13 -1.06
N VAL A 772 -11.65 -13.88 0.22
CA VAL A 772 -12.17 -14.70 1.32
C VAL A 772 -13.25 -13.93 2.05
N LYS A 773 -14.43 -14.54 2.14
CA LYS A 773 -15.57 -13.99 2.88
C LYS A 773 -15.21 -13.92 4.37
N PRO A 774 -15.47 -12.80 5.07
CA PRO A 774 -15.23 -12.70 6.50
C PRO A 774 -15.96 -13.78 7.30
N THR A 775 -15.23 -14.46 8.17
CA THR A 775 -15.75 -15.52 9.06
C THR A 775 -15.65 -15.16 10.54
N LEU A 776 -14.89 -14.13 10.91
CA LEU A 776 -14.71 -13.74 12.32
C LEU A 776 -15.98 -13.14 12.92
N ASP A 777 -16.45 -13.73 14.02
CA ASP A 777 -17.63 -13.29 14.78
C ASP A 777 -17.39 -11.94 15.50
N PRO A 778 -18.36 -10.99 15.51
CA PRO A 778 -19.52 -10.86 14.61
C PRO A 778 -19.19 -10.67 13.13
N ILE A 779 -19.74 -11.54 12.28
CA ILE A 779 -19.46 -11.57 10.84
C ILE A 779 -19.73 -10.20 10.19
N LEU A 780 -18.73 -9.68 9.46
CA LEU A 780 -18.84 -8.46 8.67
C LEU A 780 -19.77 -8.66 7.47
N LYS A 781 -20.74 -7.75 7.28
CA LYS A 781 -21.63 -7.75 6.11
C LYS A 781 -21.09 -6.79 5.04
N ASN A 782 -21.60 -6.90 3.81
CA ASN A 782 -21.20 -6.01 2.71
C ASN A 782 -21.35 -4.53 3.06
N LYS A 783 -22.45 -4.14 3.72
CA LYS A 783 -22.69 -2.77 4.20
C LYS A 783 -21.65 -2.25 5.20
N ASP A 784 -20.91 -3.13 5.84
CA ASP A 784 -19.88 -2.80 6.84
C ASP A 784 -18.51 -2.65 6.18
N MET A 785 -18.24 -3.45 5.13
CA MET A 785 -16.99 -3.44 4.35
C MET A 785 -16.96 -2.35 3.27
N LEU A 786 -18.13 -1.97 2.76
CA LEU A 786 -18.23 -0.91 1.77
C LEU A 786 -18.07 0.43 2.47
N SER A 787 -16.92 1.05 2.25
CA SER A 787 -16.54 2.33 2.83
C SER A 787 -17.33 3.45 2.17
N ALA A 788 -18.63 3.55 2.44
CA ALA A 788 -19.57 4.19 1.55
C ALA A 788 -20.57 5.16 2.30
N TYR A 789 -20.55 6.46 1.99
CA TYR A 789 -21.23 7.67 2.54
C TYR A 789 -22.68 7.51 3.02
N VAL A 790 -22.96 7.30 4.31
CA VAL A 790 -24.33 7.51 4.86
C VAL A 790 -24.56 8.99 5.03
N PRO A 791 -25.60 9.56 4.41
CA PRO A 791 -25.89 10.93 4.66
C PRO A 791 -27.43 11.02 4.84
N GLY A 792 -27.93 11.06 6.08
CA GLY A 792 -29.25 11.63 6.37
C GLY A 792 -30.41 10.74 5.98
N PRO A 793 -31.64 11.14 6.35
CA PRO A 793 -32.81 10.79 5.55
C PRO A 793 -32.66 11.33 4.11
N ARG A 794 -31.79 12.34 3.90
CA ARG A 794 -31.35 12.80 2.57
C ARG A 794 -29.87 13.22 2.40
N GLN A 795 -29.13 13.66 3.43
CA GLN A 795 -27.66 13.92 3.27
C GLN A 795 -26.69 14.08 4.51
N GLY A 796 -26.99 13.65 5.75
CA GLY A 796 -25.96 13.47 6.79
C GLY A 796 -26.20 12.57 8.03
N SER A 797 -27.42 12.51 8.58
CA SER A 797 -27.72 12.12 9.97
C SER A 797 -28.86 11.11 10.21
N ASN A 798 -29.17 10.81 11.48
CA ASN A 798 -30.50 10.34 11.92
C ASN A 798 -31.57 11.46 11.80
N GLU A 799 -32.83 11.19 12.18
CA GLU A 799 -33.96 12.14 12.09
C GLU A 799 -33.73 13.44 12.90
N ASP A 800 -32.86 13.41 13.91
CA ASP A 800 -32.49 14.54 14.79
C ASP A 800 -31.22 15.30 14.35
N GLY A 801 -30.57 14.92 13.25
CA GLY A 801 -29.40 15.66 12.74
C GLY A 801 -28.03 15.17 13.22
N GLU A 802 -27.96 14.09 13.99
CA GLU A 802 -26.70 13.56 14.54
C GLU A 802 -25.97 12.60 13.59
N LEU A 803 -24.65 12.79 13.47
CA LEU A 803 -23.70 11.94 12.73
C LEU A 803 -23.09 10.90 13.69
N LEU A 804 -23.79 9.79 13.93
CA LEU A 804 -23.25 8.72 14.78
C LEU A 804 -22.37 7.77 13.98
N HIS A 805 -21.13 7.59 14.43
CA HIS A 805 -20.19 6.64 13.85
C HIS A 805 -20.65 5.19 14.18
N PRO A 806 -20.64 4.25 13.22
CA PRO A 806 -21.11 2.87 13.45
C PRO A 806 -20.25 2.06 14.41
N TYR A 807 -19.06 2.58 14.71
CA TYR A 807 -18.24 2.14 15.83
C TYR A 807 -17.96 3.35 16.73
N ASN A 808 -18.73 3.52 17.78
CA ASN A 808 -18.42 4.50 18.81
C ASN A 808 -17.17 4.00 19.55
N VAL A 809 -15.97 4.09 18.93
CA VAL A 809 -14.69 3.51 19.43
C VAL A 809 -13.80 4.54 20.12
N TYR A 810 -14.24 5.79 20.12
CA TYR A 810 -13.57 6.90 20.77
C TYR A 810 -14.66 7.81 21.33
N PRO A 811 -14.60 8.19 22.62
CA PRO A 811 -15.60 9.06 23.25
C PRO A 811 -15.64 10.48 22.63
N THR A 812 -14.72 10.77 21.72
CA THR A 812 -14.73 11.92 20.82
C THR A 812 -14.65 11.41 19.37
N ILE A 813 -15.60 11.85 18.54
CA ILE A 813 -15.85 11.40 17.17
C ILE A 813 -14.57 11.50 16.32
N LEU A 814 -13.93 10.35 16.06
CA LEU A 814 -12.77 10.26 15.21
C LEU A 814 -13.16 9.78 13.81
N SER A 815 -13.15 10.73 12.88
CA SER A 815 -13.20 10.62 11.41
C SER A 815 -13.21 9.21 10.80
N ALA A 816 -14.39 8.58 10.69
CA ALA A 816 -14.65 7.63 9.60
C ALA A 816 -15.94 7.95 8.86
N LYS A 817 -16.00 9.17 8.30
CA LYS A 817 -17.01 9.52 7.31
C LYS A 817 -16.79 8.63 6.07
N ARG A 818 -17.69 7.67 5.90
CA ARG A 818 -17.75 6.65 4.83
C ARG A 818 -17.91 7.36 3.45
N ASN A 819 -17.43 6.80 2.32
CA ASN A 819 -17.46 7.45 0.97
C ASN A 819 -18.01 6.55 -0.16
N TYR A 820 -19.30 6.66 -0.55
CA TYR A 820 -19.84 5.82 -1.65
C TYR A 820 -19.18 6.33 -2.93
N TYR A 821 -19.31 5.58 -4.04
CA TYR A 821 -19.12 6.12 -5.37
C TYR A 821 -20.02 7.35 -5.54
N SER A 822 -19.49 8.52 -5.24
CA SER A 822 -20.27 9.74 -5.24
C SER A 822 -19.37 10.85 -5.73
N THR A 823 -19.83 11.53 -6.74
CA THR A 823 -19.29 12.83 -7.10
C THR A 823 -20.10 13.86 -6.35
N LYS A 824 -19.48 14.93 -5.86
CA LYS A 824 -20.22 16.05 -5.28
C LYS A 824 -19.95 17.29 -6.09
N PHE A 825 -21.01 17.99 -6.44
CA PHE A 825 -20.87 19.34 -6.95
C PHE A 825 -20.22 20.24 -5.90
N VAL A 826 -19.28 21.04 -6.34
CA VAL A 826 -18.64 22.08 -5.54
C VAL A 826 -18.77 23.39 -6.28
N ALA A 827 -18.88 24.49 -5.53
CA ALA A 827 -18.92 25.81 -6.14
C ALA A 827 -17.60 26.09 -6.87
N MET A 828 -17.68 26.71 -8.05
CA MET A 828 -16.49 27.05 -8.84
C MET A 828 -15.54 27.98 -8.07
N LYS A 829 -16.09 28.89 -7.25
CA LYS A 829 -15.32 29.75 -6.33
C LYS A 829 -14.47 28.94 -5.34
N SER A 830 -14.91 27.76 -4.92
CA SER A 830 -14.18 26.94 -3.95
C SER A 830 -12.84 26.43 -4.49
N VAL A 831 -12.70 26.26 -5.80
CA VAL A 831 -11.47 25.78 -6.45
C VAL A 831 -10.60 26.91 -7.02
N ALA A 832 -11.03 28.17 -6.86
CA ALA A 832 -10.26 29.33 -7.29
C ALA A 832 -8.96 29.50 -6.48
N GLU A 833 -8.02 30.25 -7.05
CA GLU A 833 -6.70 30.51 -6.44
C GLU A 833 -6.77 31.41 -5.21
N SER A 834 -7.71 32.35 -5.15
CA SER A 834 -7.80 33.31 -4.05
C SER A 834 -9.23 33.77 -3.86
N GLY A 835 -9.55 34.19 -2.63
CA GLY A 835 -10.85 34.77 -2.27
C GLY A 835 -11.59 33.98 -1.20
N GLN A 836 -12.56 34.65 -0.58
CA GLN A 836 -13.33 34.12 0.54
C GLN A 836 -14.10 32.85 0.17
N GLY A 837 -13.95 31.78 0.94
CA GLY A 837 -14.64 30.50 0.74
C GLY A 837 -13.94 29.53 -0.22
N THR A 838 -12.69 29.82 -0.61
CA THR A 838 -11.82 28.89 -1.34
C THR A 838 -11.34 27.74 -0.46
N TYR A 839 -10.86 26.66 -1.06
CA TYR A 839 -10.16 25.61 -0.32
C TYR A 839 -8.80 26.06 0.24
N GLN A 840 -8.19 27.10 -0.30
CA GLN A 840 -6.91 27.61 0.20
C GLN A 840 -7.02 28.25 1.60
N GLU A 841 -8.17 28.83 1.94
CA GLU A 841 -8.45 29.36 3.28
C GLU A 841 -8.81 28.28 4.30
N LYS A 842 -9.09 27.06 3.82
CA LYS A 842 -9.53 25.96 4.67
C LYS A 842 -8.33 25.12 5.09
N PRO A 843 -8.29 24.66 6.35
CA PRO A 843 -7.27 23.73 6.76
C PRO A 843 -7.38 22.43 5.97
N ILE A 844 -6.23 21.79 5.73
CA ILE A 844 -6.18 20.46 5.16
C ILE A 844 -6.92 19.52 6.11
N TYR A 845 -7.96 18.86 5.58
CA TYR A 845 -8.65 17.83 6.34
C TYR A 845 -7.69 16.66 6.57
N SER A 846 -7.49 16.33 7.84
CA SER A 846 -6.65 15.22 8.27
C SER A 846 -7.33 14.45 9.39
N GLU A 847 -7.04 13.16 9.49
CA GLU A 847 -7.34 12.41 10.71
C GLU A 847 -6.52 13.01 11.87
N SER A 848 -7.20 13.63 12.83
CA SER A 848 -6.65 14.19 14.07
C SER A 848 -7.32 13.52 15.27
N SER A 849 -6.83 13.77 16.48
CA SER A 849 -7.40 13.31 17.76
C SER A 849 -8.77 13.88 18.13
N ASN A 850 -9.10 15.08 17.65
CA ASN A 850 -10.40 15.72 17.91
C ASN A 850 -10.98 16.33 16.62
N LEU A 851 -12.30 16.33 16.50
CA LEU A 851 -13.00 17.03 15.41
C LEU A 851 -12.54 18.49 15.30
N GLY A 852 -12.10 18.88 14.10
CA GLY A 852 -11.71 20.27 13.81
C GLY A 852 -10.25 20.60 14.13
N GLU A 853 -9.51 19.71 14.79
CA GLU A 853 -8.05 19.84 14.92
C GLU A 853 -7.34 19.41 13.64
N ILE A 854 -6.22 20.07 13.35
CA ILE A 854 -5.34 19.71 12.23
C ILE A 854 -4.18 18.93 12.84
N ALA A 855 -3.84 17.79 12.23
CA ALA A 855 -2.69 17.03 12.68
C ALA A 855 -1.42 17.91 12.59
N PRO A 856 -0.49 17.86 13.57
CA PRO A 856 0.68 18.75 13.61
C PRO A 856 1.55 18.68 12.35
N ASP A 857 1.60 17.51 11.70
CA ASP A 857 2.33 17.27 10.45
C ASP A 857 1.69 17.92 9.21
N LEU A 858 0.44 18.38 9.32
CA LEU A 858 -0.32 19.06 8.27
C LEU A 858 -0.67 20.51 8.61
N ASN A 859 -0.36 20.96 9.83
CA ASN A 859 -0.59 22.33 10.26
C ASN A 859 0.23 23.33 9.41
N GLY A 860 -0.42 24.42 8.99
CA GLY A 860 0.21 25.48 8.17
C GLY A 860 0.55 25.10 6.73
N LYS A 861 0.22 23.89 6.25
CA LYS A 861 0.48 23.48 4.86
C LYS A 861 -0.72 23.87 3.97
N PRO A 862 -0.50 24.62 2.87
CA PRO A 862 -1.59 25.02 1.98
C PRO A 862 -2.01 23.88 1.03
N ILE A 863 -3.29 23.91 0.63
CA ILE A 863 -3.79 23.09 -0.47
C ILE A 863 -3.22 23.61 -1.80
N VAL A 864 -2.79 22.68 -2.66
CA VAL A 864 -2.27 22.95 -4.00
C VAL A 864 -3.24 22.46 -5.09
N ASN A 865 -2.92 22.68 -6.36
CA ASN A 865 -3.75 22.40 -7.54
C ASN A 865 -5.03 23.23 -7.66
N SER A 866 -5.07 24.47 -7.15
CA SER A 866 -6.18 25.38 -7.47
C SER A 866 -6.31 25.60 -8.98
N LEU A 867 -7.43 26.15 -9.43
CA LEU A 867 -7.64 26.49 -10.82
C LEU A 867 -6.59 27.51 -11.30
N GLN A 868 -6.15 27.42 -12.56
CA GLN A 868 -5.23 28.40 -13.14
C GLN A 868 -5.88 29.79 -13.22
N SER A 869 -5.09 30.83 -12.99
CA SER A 869 -5.55 32.22 -13.01
C SER A 869 -6.10 32.58 -14.40
N GLY A 870 -7.10 33.46 -14.45
CA GLY A 870 -7.66 33.94 -15.72
C GLY A 870 -8.78 33.09 -16.32
N GLN A 871 -8.96 31.85 -15.86
CA GLN A 871 -9.97 30.93 -16.43
C GLN A 871 -11.42 31.23 -16.01
N LEU A 872 -11.60 32.14 -15.06
CA LEU A 872 -12.90 32.61 -14.57
C LEU A 872 -13.13 34.10 -14.82
N ASN A 873 -12.31 34.77 -15.63
CA ASN A 873 -12.42 36.22 -15.88
C ASN A 873 -13.79 36.64 -16.44
N ASP A 874 -14.46 35.72 -17.14
CA ASP A 874 -15.80 35.90 -17.69
C ASP A 874 -16.88 36.10 -16.59
N PHE A 875 -16.59 35.79 -15.32
CA PHE A 875 -17.51 36.04 -14.18
C PHE A 875 -17.48 37.49 -13.66
N GLY A 876 -16.51 38.32 -14.05
CA GLY A 876 -16.26 39.62 -13.39
C GLY A 876 -15.66 39.46 -11.98
N ASP A 877 -15.68 40.53 -11.16
CA ASP A 877 -15.30 40.45 -9.75
C ASP A 877 -16.24 39.47 -9.04
N LEU A 878 -15.68 38.39 -8.47
CA LEU A 878 -16.43 37.32 -7.79
C LEU A 878 -17.01 37.83 -6.45
N THR A 879 -18.01 38.70 -6.51
CA THR A 879 -18.70 39.25 -5.34
C THR A 879 -19.89 38.37 -4.95
N HIS A 880 -19.65 37.36 -4.12
CA HIS A 880 -20.64 36.78 -3.21
C HIS A 880 -19.96 36.17 -1.99
#